data_AF-A0A939ZBE3-F1
#
_entry.id   AF-A0A939ZBE3-F1
#
_cell.length_a   1.000
_cell.length_b   1.000
_cell.length_c   1.000
_cell.angle_alpha   90.00
_cell.angle_beta   90.00
_cell.angle_gamma   90.00
#
_symmetry.space_group_name_H-M   'P 1'
#
loop_
_entity.id
_entity.type
_entity.pdbx_description
1 polymer ?
#
loop_
_entity_poly.entity_id
_entity_poly.type
_entity_poly.pdbx_seq_one_letter_code
_entity_poly.pdbx_strand_id
1 'polypeptide(L)'
;MKRKILCILLTALMAISLLQTVSVNAADGINIGDYVQMGTYYGVPILWRCVDIDENGPLMLSDKIICIKPFDASGANTSGSHGRGYYHKDTQGYWRQDSGSNYWADSNIRCWLNSLASAGNVDWACGNPPDNSHVWNGYNDYADEAGFLTNFSKEELNAIKQVTQKSLLDGYEYSDSSNTRNPDYHQYDHHIDKIVQNYDTAFSEPVTDKIFLPDAKQINAVYNNSGILGDKYYIGEPTVQCVENSEYQYETEGWFEAGKKWYSWLRTPDACQSGDPVRGVDPHGDVFNLIADDGARGIRPAFYLNLKTVGFKGGQGTVSKPYYIDEKYSEVDVVNIGKYVQMGTYYGEPILWRCVDIDKNGPLMLSDKIICLKAFDASGDNTSGSHSRSYNEGFYRREYGSNYWADSNIRSWLNSTDSEGNVNWACGNPPDDDHVWKGYNDYASEAGFLTNFTRGELYAIKQVTQKSILDDYEYSETANPDHHIYNSDINDVLQNYDTAFSEKVTDMMFLPDVKQINAVYNNSEILGDGYYIGEPTAQCVANSEYTDSSLGNGNKWCSWLRTPGTEGAGTAGRYVDYNGTVISHGYYSTDWIGCNGIRPAFYLNIETASVISGSGTEDDPYVVNAVFANWKQSVINVGEYLQMGTYYGEPILWRCVDIDENGPLMLSDKIICLKVFDASGTNTSGSHGRGYYIYDVQGFFRQKHGSNYWADSNMRCWLNSLSSAGNVNWACGNPPDREHVSYKAYDNEAGFLTNFSKGELNSIKQVTQKSLVDGYEYSDSSNTINPDYYRLEHEIDNVVQNYDTAFSEQVTDIMFLPDVKQINAVYNNRSVLGDDYYLGEPTAQCVANSIYTNISFAAGGKWETWLRSADADYCFNVCFVDYFGWVYSTIADDGSRGVRPAFYLNPETAVFTNGGGTEENPYTVSAETSNWNEGISAEIKEIQEEDESLIVTAEIESFLENAENALCFFAAYDENGKLICVYCKDVPLKVFGRAESLKLIAPLNTASYKLMLWNNDMQTLLQKPISGEIK
;
A
#
# COMPACT_ATOMS: atom_id res chain seq x y z
N MET A 1 -9.01 -55.01 25.07
CA MET A 1 -8.82 -53.76 25.85
C MET A 1 -7.61 -52.95 25.40
N LYS A 2 -6.40 -53.54 25.30
CA LYS A 2 -5.17 -52.81 24.89
C LYS A 2 -5.23 -52.11 23.52
N ARG A 3 -5.89 -52.68 22.50
CA ARG A 3 -6.05 -52.03 21.18
C ARG A 3 -7.04 -50.85 21.17
N LYS A 4 -8.05 -50.85 22.05
CA LYS A 4 -9.00 -49.73 22.16
C LYS A 4 -8.41 -48.54 22.94
N ILE A 5 -7.54 -48.81 23.92
CA ILE A 5 -6.83 -47.78 24.68
C ILE A 5 -5.75 -47.09 23.80
N LEU A 6 -5.10 -47.83 22.91
CA LEU A 6 -4.10 -47.27 21.99
C LEU A 6 -4.75 -46.35 20.93
N CYS A 7 -5.92 -46.71 20.39
CA CYS A 7 -6.66 -45.84 19.47
C CYS A 7 -7.22 -44.58 20.15
N ILE A 8 -7.63 -44.65 21.42
CA ILE A 8 -8.10 -43.48 22.19
C ILE A 8 -6.93 -42.55 22.56
N LEU A 9 -5.74 -43.09 22.86
CA LEU A 9 -4.53 -42.28 23.07
C LEU A 9 -4.03 -41.64 21.77
N LEU A 10 -4.07 -42.33 20.64
CA LEU A 10 -3.70 -41.74 19.33
C LEU A 10 -4.73 -40.71 18.85
N THR A 11 -6.02 -40.89 19.10
CA THR A 11 -7.03 -39.87 18.79
C THR A 11 -6.99 -38.69 19.75
N ALA A 12 -6.63 -38.89 21.03
CA ALA A 12 -6.37 -37.78 21.96
C ALA A 12 -5.07 -37.01 21.62
N LEU A 13 -4.02 -37.70 21.14
CA LEU A 13 -2.79 -37.06 20.66
C LEU A 13 -2.99 -36.32 19.32
N MET A 14 -3.82 -36.86 18.40
CA MET A 14 -4.22 -36.15 17.17
C MET A 14 -5.22 -35.02 17.43
N ALA A 15 -6.05 -35.11 18.49
CA ALA A 15 -6.95 -34.03 18.89
C ALA A 15 -6.21 -32.90 19.63
N ILE A 16 -5.07 -33.18 20.26
CA ILE A 16 -4.18 -32.15 20.83
C ILE A 16 -3.36 -31.46 19.72
N SER A 17 -3.07 -32.13 18.60
CA SER A 17 -2.44 -31.50 17.42
C SER A 17 -3.43 -30.76 16.49
N LEU A 18 -4.72 -30.72 16.85
CA LEU A 18 -5.78 -29.99 16.12
C LEU A 18 -6.39 -28.84 16.93
N LEU A 19 -5.79 -28.49 18.07
CA LEU A 19 -5.97 -27.15 18.62
C LEU A 19 -5.23 -26.18 17.70
N GLN A 20 -5.90 -25.75 16.63
CA GLN A 20 -5.56 -24.50 15.96
C GLN A 20 -5.38 -23.46 17.05
N THR A 21 -4.16 -22.94 17.18
CA THR A 21 -3.94 -21.65 17.82
C THR A 21 -4.84 -20.68 17.08
N VAL A 22 -5.95 -20.29 17.72
CA VAL A 22 -6.69 -19.12 17.27
C VAL A 22 -5.71 -17.97 17.44
N SER A 23 -5.08 -17.56 16.34
CA SER A 23 -4.45 -16.25 16.25
C SER A 23 -5.57 -15.26 16.47
N VAL A 24 -5.65 -14.74 17.69
CA VAL A 24 -6.43 -13.54 17.92
C VAL A 24 -5.64 -12.44 17.23
N ASN A 25 -6.13 -11.98 16.07
CA ASN A 25 -5.69 -10.74 15.47
C ASN A 25 -5.93 -9.62 16.48
N ALA A 26 -4.91 -9.29 17.28
CA ALA A 26 -4.75 -7.99 17.90
C ALA A 26 -4.19 -6.97 16.89
N ALA A 27 -4.49 -7.17 15.60
CA ALA A 27 -4.25 -6.21 14.54
C ALA A 27 -5.37 -5.16 14.66
N ASP A 28 -5.22 -4.25 15.64
CA ASP A 28 -5.64 -2.84 15.64
C ASP A 28 -5.67 -2.22 17.06
N GLY A 29 -4.60 -2.41 17.85
CA GLY A 29 -4.23 -1.50 18.95
C GLY A 29 -4.43 -2.01 20.37
N ILE A 30 -3.41 -1.81 21.21
CA ILE A 30 -3.48 -1.89 22.67
C ILE A 30 -4.28 -0.68 23.18
N ASN A 31 -5.30 -0.91 24.01
CA ASN A 31 -6.09 0.15 24.63
C ASN A 31 -5.63 0.46 26.05
N ILE A 32 -5.91 1.67 26.54
CA ILE A 32 -5.72 2.01 27.96
C ILE A 32 -6.49 1.00 28.81
N GLY A 33 -5.78 0.37 29.75
CA GLY A 33 -6.29 -0.67 30.63
C GLY A 33 -5.89 -2.10 30.24
N ASP A 34 -5.45 -2.33 29.00
CA ASP A 34 -5.04 -3.65 28.52
C ASP A 34 -3.75 -4.13 29.17
N TYR A 35 -3.64 -5.44 29.33
CA TYR A 35 -2.50 -6.13 29.94
C TYR A 35 -1.65 -6.88 28.93
N VAL A 36 -0.34 -6.71 29.03
CA VAL A 36 0.71 -7.47 28.32
C VAL A 36 1.60 -8.16 29.35
N GLN A 37 1.95 -9.42 29.12
CA GLN A 37 2.90 -10.15 29.95
C GLN A 37 4.20 -10.34 29.17
N MET A 38 5.30 -9.83 29.71
CA MET A 38 6.63 -10.01 29.13
C MET A 38 7.74 -9.76 30.15
N GLY A 39 8.86 -10.45 29.95
CA GLY A 39 9.98 -10.46 30.86
C GLY A 39 9.67 -11.19 32.17
N THR A 40 10.72 -11.50 32.90
CA THR A 40 10.60 -12.08 34.26
C THR A 40 11.45 -11.30 35.25
N TYR A 41 11.07 -11.30 36.52
CA TYR A 41 11.91 -10.79 37.60
C TYR A 41 11.66 -11.59 38.87
N TYR A 42 12.72 -11.91 39.63
CA TYR A 42 12.68 -12.92 40.71
C TYR A 42 11.99 -14.24 40.30
N GLY A 43 12.18 -14.65 39.05
CA GLY A 43 11.62 -15.90 38.50
C GLY A 43 10.13 -15.88 38.22
N VAL A 44 9.45 -14.73 38.32
CA VAL A 44 8.03 -14.58 37.97
C VAL A 44 7.82 -13.65 36.77
N PRO A 45 6.80 -13.90 35.91
CA PRO A 45 6.47 -13.01 34.81
C PRO A 45 6.02 -11.63 35.30
N ILE A 46 6.39 -10.60 34.54
CA ILE A 46 5.95 -9.23 34.80
C ILE A 46 4.68 -8.96 33.99
N LEU A 47 3.66 -8.43 34.66
CA LEU A 47 2.47 -7.87 34.01
C LEU A 47 2.64 -6.37 33.80
N TRP A 48 2.36 -5.93 32.59
CA TRP A 48 2.41 -4.54 32.14
C TRP A 48 1.01 -4.11 31.74
N ARG A 49 0.58 -2.96 32.20
CA ARG A 49 -0.71 -2.38 31.85
C ARG A 49 -0.50 -1.15 30.98
N CYS A 50 -1.27 -1.02 29.90
CA CYS A 50 -1.31 0.22 29.14
C CYS A 50 -2.00 1.30 29.99
N VAL A 51 -1.29 2.37 30.31
CA VAL A 51 -1.78 3.42 31.22
C VAL A 51 -2.05 4.74 30.52
N ASP A 52 -1.48 4.93 29.34
CA ASP A 52 -1.68 6.10 28.50
C ASP A 52 -1.31 5.79 27.05
N ILE A 53 -1.76 6.60 26.10
CA ILE A 53 -1.38 6.54 24.69
C ILE A 53 -1.11 7.96 24.20
N ASP A 54 0.15 8.26 23.88
CA ASP A 54 0.61 9.58 23.42
C ASP A 54 1.33 9.49 22.06
N GLU A 55 2.02 10.56 21.63
CA GLU A 55 2.79 10.59 20.38
C GLU A 55 3.88 9.50 20.25
N ASN A 56 4.34 8.94 21.37
CA ASN A 56 5.30 7.84 21.40
C ASN A 56 4.64 6.46 21.31
N GLY A 57 3.30 6.37 21.48
CA GLY A 57 2.51 5.14 21.42
C GLY A 57 1.98 4.70 22.80
N PRO A 58 1.60 3.42 22.95
CA PRO A 58 1.10 2.90 24.21
C PRO A 58 2.17 2.91 25.30
N LEU A 59 1.95 3.66 26.38
CA LEU A 59 2.78 3.67 27.57
C LEU A 59 2.40 2.49 28.47
N MET A 60 3.33 1.55 28.63
CA MET A 60 3.18 0.34 29.41
C MET A 60 3.85 0.51 30.77
N LEU A 61 3.08 0.43 31.86
CA LEU A 61 3.57 0.50 33.23
C LEU A 61 3.47 -0.88 33.88
N SER A 62 4.49 -1.32 34.59
CA SER A 62 4.38 -2.52 35.43
C SER A 62 3.17 -2.41 36.37
N ASP A 63 2.30 -3.42 36.38
CA ASP A 63 1.04 -3.38 37.12
C ASP A 63 1.28 -3.16 38.62
N LYS A 64 2.39 -3.71 39.13
CA LYS A 64 2.82 -3.68 40.52
C LYS A 64 4.28 -3.29 40.66
N ILE A 65 4.66 -2.88 41.87
CA ILE A 65 6.06 -2.66 42.24
C ILE A 65 6.78 -4.01 42.22
N ILE A 66 7.81 -4.12 41.38
CA ILE A 66 8.51 -5.39 41.13
C ILE A 66 9.65 -5.67 42.13
N CYS A 67 10.24 -4.62 42.69
CA CYS A 67 11.25 -4.64 43.75
C CYS A 67 11.35 -3.28 44.43
N ILE A 68 12.13 -3.21 45.51
CA ILE A 68 12.54 -1.94 46.11
C ILE A 68 14.05 -1.78 45.99
N LYS A 69 14.50 -0.61 45.55
CA LYS A 69 15.91 -0.30 45.29
C LYS A 69 16.17 1.20 45.50
N PRO A 70 17.40 1.58 45.88
CA PRO A 70 17.80 2.98 45.82
C PRO A 70 17.81 3.47 44.37
N PHE A 71 17.60 4.76 44.17
CA PHE A 71 17.60 5.41 42.86
C PHE A 71 19.04 5.59 42.35
N ASP A 72 19.92 6.09 43.21
CA ASP A 72 21.33 6.32 42.93
C ASP A 72 22.16 6.18 44.22
N ALA A 73 23.33 5.60 44.11
CA ALA A 73 24.21 5.30 45.23
C ALA A 73 25.01 6.53 45.64
N SER A 74 25.25 6.67 46.95
CA SER A 74 26.20 7.65 47.48
C SER A 74 27.64 7.24 47.15
N GLY A 75 28.61 8.13 47.33
CA GLY A 75 30.01 7.79 47.17
C GLY A 75 30.93 8.95 46.83
N ALA A 76 32.23 8.72 47.05
CA ALA A 76 33.26 9.75 46.85
C ALA A 76 33.73 9.89 45.38
N ASN A 77 33.29 9.02 44.46
CA ASN A 77 33.63 9.16 43.04
C ASN A 77 32.86 10.34 42.45
N THR A 78 33.58 11.33 41.91
CA THR A 78 33.00 12.55 41.34
C THR A 78 32.77 12.44 39.83
N SER A 79 32.55 11.24 39.31
CA SER A 79 32.20 11.04 37.90
C SER A 79 30.74 11.44 37.67
N GLY A 80 30.40 11.88 36.46
CA GLY A 80 29.01 12.25 36.13
C GLY A 80 28.45 13.34 37.06
N SER A 81 27.21 13.16 37.51
CA SER A 81 26.44 14.10 38.34
C SER A 81 27.00 14.30 39.74
N HIS A 82 27.75 13.34 40.28
CA HIS A 82 28.45 13.45 41.58
C HIS A 82 29.61 14.46 41.56
N GLY A 83 30.06 14.86 40.37
CA GLY A 83 31.05 15.92 40.16
C GLY A 83 30.49 17.25 39.67
N ARG A 84 29.15 17.38 39.49
CA ARG A 84 28.51 18.59 38.95
C ARG A 84 28.10 19.57 40.07
N GLY A 85 28.07 20.87 39.74
CA GLY A 85 27.79 21.98 40.67
C GLY A 85 29.03 22.82 41.05
N TYR A 86 28.86 24.13 41.27
CA TYR A 86 29.97 25.09 41.38
C TYR A 86 30.89 24.91 42.62
N TYR A 87 30.41 24.31 43.71
CA TYR A 87 31.24 23.97 44.86
C TYR A 87 31.04 22.52 45.30
N HIS A 88 31.95 21.64 44.87
CA HIS A 88 32.23 20.32 45.48
C HIS A 88 32.65 20.38 46.97
N LYS A 89 32.46 21.53 47.65
CA LYS A 89 32.80 21.83 49.05
C LYS A 89 31.69 22.59 49.79
N ASP A 90 30.57 22.93 49.14
CA ASP A 90 29.38 23.41 49.83
C ASP A 90 28.46 22.22 50.16
N THR A 91 27.37 22.48 50.88
CA THR A 91 26.44 21.43 51.31
C THR A 91 25.86 20.62 50.15
N GLN A 92 25.78 21.14 48.92
CA GLN A 92 25.04 20.48 47.82
C GLN A 92 25.83 19.40 47.10
N GLY A 93 27.08 19.66 46.73
CA GLY A 93 27.97 18.62 46.20
C GLY A 93 28.28 17.55 47.25
N TYR A 94 28.25 17.95 48.54
CA TYR A 94 28.30 17.02 49.67
C TYR A 94 27.09 16.09 49.68
N TRP A 95 25.85 16.58 49.51
CA TRP A 95 24.65 15.73 49.57
C TRP A 95 24.56 14.70 48.44
N ARG A 96 25.01 15.02 47.21
CA ARG A 96 25.05 14.01 46.14
C ARG A 96 26.01 12.86 46.47
N GLN A 97 27.16 13.18 47.07
CA GLN A 97 28.15 12.19 47.50
C GLN A 97 27.75 11.46 48.79
N ASP A 98 26.97 12.10 49.67
CA ASP A 98 26.53 11.53 50.96
C ASP A 98 25.24 10.71 50.82
N SER A 99 24.40 11.01 49.83
CA SER A 99 23.03 10.47 49.74
C SER A 99 22.55 10.14 48.31
N GLY A 100 23.46 10.12 47.34
CA GLY A 100 23.15 9.82 45.94
C GLY A 100 22.63 11.02 45.14
N SER A 101 22.56 10.89 43.82
CA SER A 101 22.16 11.96 42.91
C SER A 101 20.72 11.82 42.42
N ASN A 102 19.97 12.92 42.35
CA ASN A 102 18.63 12.95 41.77
C ASN A 102 18.60 12.97 40.23
N TYR A 103 19.76 12.90 39.59
CA TYR A 103 19.91 13.08 38.15
C TYR A 103 19.68 11.75 37.41
N TRP A 104 18.58 11.68 36.65
CA TRP A 104 18.17 10.47 35.96
C TRP A 104 19.22 9.91 35.00
N ALA A 105 19.87 10.76 34.19
CA ALA A 105 20.62 10.31 33.02
C ALA A 105 21.85 9.44 33.34
N ASP A 106 22.46 9.60 34.52
CA ASP A 106 23.55 8.72 34.99
C ASP A 106 23.24 7.92 36.27
N SER A 107 21.99 7.96 36.74
CA SER A 107 21.56 7.22 37.93
C SER A 107 21.80 5.71 37.81
N ASN A 108 22.15 5.08 38.93
CA ASN A 108 22.31 3.63 38.97
C ASN A 108 21.05 2.88 38.52
N ILE A 109 19.85 3.32 38.91
CA ILE A 109 18.63 2.61 38.53
C ILE A 109 18.38 2.64 37.02
N ARG A 110 18.70 3.76 36.34
CA ARG A 110 18.63 3.87 34.87
C ARG A 110 19.62 2.92 34.21
N CYS A 111 20.87 2.89 34.69
CA CYS A 111 21.91 2.01 34.19
C CYS A 111 21.47 0.55 34.28
N TRP A 112 20.92 0.14 35.43
CA TRP A 112 20.41 -1.21 35.64
C TRP A 112 19.19 -1.54 34.76
N LEU A 113 18.19 -0.66 34.69
CA LEU A 113 16.97 -0.84 33.89
C LEU A 113 17.23 -1.03 32.39
N ASN A 114 18.33 -0.48 31.87
CA ASN A 114 18.68 -0.51 30.45
C ASN A 114 19.87 -1.44 30.12
N SER A 115 20.36 -2.24 31.08
CA SER A 115 21.53 -3.09 30.90
C SER A 115 21.18 -4.54 30.54
N LEU A 116 21.94 -5.09 29.59
CA LEU A 116 21.99 -6.52 29.23
C LEU A 116 23.22 -7.23 29.85
N ALA A 117 23.96 -6.55 30.71
CA ALA A 117 25.17 -7.12 31.31
C ALA A 117 24.83 -8.23 32.31
N SER A 118 25.68 -9.25 32.35
CA SER A 118 25.61 -10.29 33.38
C SER A 118 25.91 -9.72 34.77
N ALA A 119 25.52 -10.47 35.80
CA ALA A 119 25.75 -10.14 37.21
C ALA A 119 27.17 -9.60 37.48
N GLY A 120 27.25 -8.45 38.14
CA GLY A 120 28.50 -7.76 38.49
C GLY A 120 29.19 -7.01 37.35
N ASN A 121 28.62 -7.00 36.14
CA ASN A 121 29.23 -6.33 34.96
C ASN A 121 28.40 -5.13 34.45
N VAL A 122 27.45 -4.63 35.25
CA VAL A 122 26.69 -3.42 34.87
C VAL A 122 27.60 -2.20 34.99
N ASP A 123 27.67 -1.41 33.92
CA ASP A 123 28.42 -0.16 33.91
C ASP A 123 27.63 0.94 34.65
N TRP A 124 28.22 1.47 35.73
CA TRP A 124 27.60 2.52 36.55
C TRP A 124 28.08 3.91 36.10
N ALA A 125 27.23 4.63 35.39
CA ALA A 125 27.59 5.91 34.76
C ALA A 125 27.97 7.02 35.78
N CYS A 126 27.36 7.02 36.97
CA CYS A 126 27.75 7.91 38.07
C CYS A 126 29.11 7.54 38.71
N GLY A 127 29.64 6.36 38.41
CA GLY A 127 30.93 5.88 38.90
C GLY A 127 30.93 5.29 40.31
N ASN A 128 29.79 5.32 41.02
CA ASN A 128 29.61 4.68 42.32
C ASN A 128 28.67 3.46 42.14
N PRO A 129 29.09 2.23 42.46
CA PRO A 129 28.21 1.06 42.41
C PRO A 129 27.21 1.08 43.58
N PRO A 130 25.95 0.65 43.39
CA PRO A 130 24.95 0.56 44.45
C PRO A 130 25.19 -0.70 45.30
N ASP A 131 26.30 -0.72 46.03
CA ASP A 131 26.65 -1.76 47.00
C ASP A 131 26.21 -1.37 48.42
N ASN A 132 26.20 -2.33 49.34
CA ASN A 132 25.79 -2.14 50.73
C ASN A 132 26.45 -0.93 51.45
N SER A 133 27.66 -0.50 51.05
CA SER A 133 28.34 0.64 51.67
C SER A 133 27.93 2.01 51.12
N HIS A 134 27.20 2.03 50.01
CA HIS A 134 26.79 3.21 49.27
C HIS A 134 25.27 3.39 49.19
N VAL A 135 24.52 2.59 49.95
CA VAL A 135 23.06 2.68 50.05
C VAL A 135 22.62 2.88 51.50
N TRP A 136 21.60 3.69 51.72
CA TRP A 136 21.17 4.07 53.05
C TRP A 136 20.69 2.86 53.86
N ASN A 137 21.25 2.69 55.06
CA ASN A 137 21.05 1.52 55.94
C ASN A 137 21.44 0.15 55.33
N GLY A 138 22.10 0.12 54.18
CA GLY A 138 22.56 -1.12 53.57
C GLY A 138 21.44 -2.00 53.01
N TYR A 139 20.27 -1.43 52.69
CA TYR A 139 19.11 -2.20 52.24
C TYR A 139 18.99 -2.27 50.72
N ASN A 140 18.82 -3.49 50.21
CA ASN A 140 18.48 -3.78 48.82
C ASN A 140 19.52 -3.22 47.82
N ASP A 141 20.80 -3.37 48.16
CA ASP A 141 21.89 -3.11 47.23
C ASP A 141 21.84 -4.08 46.04
N TYR A 142 22.38 -3.67 44.90
CA TYR A 142 22.19 -4.40 43.65
C TYR A 142 23.37 -4.29 42.68
N ALA A 143 24.55 -3.92 43.18
CA ALA A 143 25.78 -3.85 42.38
C ALA A 143 26.12 -5.20 41.70
N ASP A 144 25.79 -6.32 42.35
CA ASP A 144 26.06 -7.67 41.85
C ASP A 144 24.91 -8.27 41.02
N GLU A 145 23.77 -7.58 40.89
CA GLU A 145 22.67 -8.07 40.04
C GLU A 145 23.00 -7.96 38.55
N ALA A 146 22.43 -8.87 37.75
CA ALA A 146 22.44 -8.72 36.31
C ALA A 146 21.56 -7.52 35.91
N GLY A 147 21.86 -6.92 34.75
CA GLY A 147 21.03 -5.86 34.19
C GLY A 147 19.59 -6.32 33.97
N PHE A 148 18.63 -5.41 34.15
CA PHE A 148 17.19 -5.74 34.13
C PHE A 148 16.75 -6.41 32.82
N LEU A 149 17.30 -5.97 31.69
CA LEU A 149 16.95 -6.48 30.36
C LEU A 149 17.43 -7.92 30.09
N THR A 150 18.30 -8.48 30.94
CA THR A 150 18.75 -9.88 30.81
C THR A 150 17.63 -10.90 31.01
N ASN A 151 16.51 -10.48 31.62
CA ASN A 151 15.36 -11.34 31.88
C ASN A 151 14.26 -11.22 30.82
N PHE A 152 14.57 -10.66 29.65
CA PHE A 152 13.67 -10.51 28.51
C PHE A 152 14.16 -11.34 27.33
N SER A 153 13.24 -11.95 26.60
CA SER A 153 13.54 -12.60 25.32
C SER A 153 13.87 -11.57 24.24
N LYS A 154 14.40 -12.02 23.10
CA LYS A 154 14.71 -11.15 21.97
C LYS A 154 13.46 -10.45 21.43
N GLU A 155 12.35 -11.18 21.37
CA GLU A 155 11.05 -10.71 20.88
C GLU A 155 10.48 -9.64 21.81
N GLU A 156 10.58 -9.85 23.12
CA GLU A 156 10.19 -8.88 24.14
C GLU A 156 11.06 -7.62 24.10
N LEU A 157 12.37 -7.77 23.88
CA LEU A 157 13.28 -6.63 23.67
C LEU A 157 12.92 -5.82 22.42
N ASN A 158 12.49 -6.48 21.35
CA ASN A 158 12.03 -5.82 20.12
C ASN A 158 10.70 -5.11 20.32
N ALA A 159 9.82 -5.62 21.19
CA ALA A 159 8.56 -4.98 21.54
C ALA A 159 8.74 -3.70 22.36
N ILE A 160 9.94 -3.42 22.90
CA ILE A 160 10.24 -2.19 23.63
C ILE A 160 10.74 -1.12 22.67
N LYS A 161 10.02 -0.01 22.58
CA LYS A 161 10.42 1.15 21.78
C LYS A 161 11.46 1.97 22.53
N GLN A 162 12.62 2.16 21.91
CA GLN A 162 13.59 3.15 22.38
C GLN A 162 13.09 4.56 22.08
N VAL A 163 13.03 5.41 23.10
CA VAL A 163 12.47 6.76 22.98
C VAL A 163 13.43 7.78 23.58
N THR A 164 13.49 8.96 22.97
CA THR A 164 14.18 10.13 23.52
C THR A 164 13.15 11.04 24.17
N GLN A 165 13.24 11.23 25.47
CA GLN A 165 12.24 11.94 26.28
C GLN A 165 12.84 13.12 27.02
N LYS A 166 11.97 14.07 27.39
CA LYS A 166 12.31 15.15 28.30
C LYS A 166 12.65 14.59 29.68
N SER A 167 13.88 14.82 30.14
CA SER A 167 14.32 14.54 31.51
C SER A 167 14.49 15.85 32.25
N LEU A 168 13.65 16.07 33.26
CA LEU A 168 13.72 17.28 34.08
C LEU A 168 15.05 17.31 34.84
N LEU A 169 15.64 18.50 34.89
CA LEU A 169 16.86 18.76 35.65
C LEU A 169 16.50 19.56 36.90
N ASP A 170 17.29 19.41 37.95
CA ASP A 170 17.21 20.33 39.06
C ASP A 170 17.77 21.71 38.66
N GLY A 171 17.51 22.72 39.50
CA GLY A 171 17.98 24.08 39.20
C GLY A 171 19.50 24.28 39.34
N TYR A 172 20.25 23.28 39.80
CA TYR A 172 21.68 23.35 40.08
C TYR A 172 22.54 22.63 39.05
N GLU A 173 21.94 21.77 38.23
CA GLU A 173 22.60 21.03 37.14
C GLU A 173 23.27 21.95 36.10
N TYR A 174 22.88 23.23 36.04
CA TYR A 174 23.45 24.27 35.18
C TYR A 174 23.86 25.54 35.97
N SER A 175 24.34 25.42 37.21
CA SER A 175 24.88 26.59 37.90
C SER A 175 26.16 27.08 37.18
N ASP A 176 26.14 28.29 36.64
CA ASP A 176 27.36 28.94 36.14
C ASP A 176 28.34 29.25 37.29
N SER A 177 29.46 29.92 36.98
CA SER A 177 30.47 30.26 37.96
C SER A 177 30.02 31.22 39.08
N SER A 178 28.73 31.59 39.13
CA SER A 178 28.13 32.44 40.16
C SER A 178 27.26 31.69 41.18
N ASN A 179 27.07 30.37 41.03
CA ASN A 179 26.14 29.55 41.86
C ASN A 179 24.68 30.05 41.81
N THR A 180 24.30 30.70 40.71
CA THR A 180 22.92 31.15 40.51
C THR A 180 22.09 29.99 39.98
N ARG A 181 21.12 29.55 40.78
CA ARG A 181 20.16 28.51 40.40
C ARG A 181 19.37 28.96 39.16
N ASN A 182 19.23 28.07 38.18
CA ASN A 182 18.39 28.35 37.01
C ASN A 182 16.94 28.60 37.49
N PRO A 183 16.34 29.77 37.24
CA PRO A 183 15.00 30.10 37.76
C PRO A 183 13.89 29.25 37.16
N ASP A 184 14.12 28.60 36.02
CA ASP A 184 13.13 27.82 35.28
C ASP A 184 13.09 26.35 35.73
N TYR A 185 13.34 26.05 37.01
CA TYR A 185 13.25 24.68 37.53
C TYR A 185 11.80 24.20 37.71
N HIS A 186 11.58 22.89 37.73
CA HIS A 186 10.25 22.33 37.94
C HIS A 186 9.73 22.59 39.38
N GLN A 187 8.58 23.23 39.50
CA GLN A 187 8.00 23.61 40.80
C GLN A 187 7.53 22.37 41.58
N TYR A 188 7.59 22.46 42.90
CA TYR A 188 7.13 21.38 43.78
C TYR A 188 5.65 21.58 44.13
N ASP A 189 4.84 20.54 43.90
CA ASP A 189 3.50 20.37 44.47
C ASP A 189 3.38 18.91 44.90
N HIS A 190 2.66 18.69 46.00
CA HIS A 190 2.44 17.36 46.57
C HIS A 190 1.16 16.72 46.03
N HIS A 191 0.23 17.49 45.44
CA HIS A 191 -1.00 16.91 44.89
C HIS A 191 -0.77 16.40 43.47
N ILE A 192 -1.11 15.13 43.24
CA ILE A 192 -0.95 14.43 41.95
C ILE A 192 -1.59 15.16 40.76
N ASP A 193 -2.66 15.93 40.96
CA ASP A 193 -3.38 16.68 39.92
C ASP A 193 -2.66 17.98 39.50
N LYS A 194 -1.70 18.47 40.31
CA LYS A 194 -1.00 19.74 40.10
C LYS A 194 0.47 19.62 39.78
N ILE A 195 1.02 18.40 39.82
CA ILE A 195 2.46 18.17 39.64
C ILE A 195 3.01 18.54 38.26
N VAL A 196 2.20 19.02 37.31
CA VAL A 196 2.61 19.42 35.96
C VAL A 196 2.65 20.95 35.74
N GLN A 197 2.41 21.74 36.79
CA GLN A 197 2.15 23.19 36.74
C GLN A 197 3.18 24.10 36.03
N ASN A 198 4.42 23.63 35.79
CA ASN A 198 5.36 24.30 34.89
C ASN A 198 6.23 23.30 34.10
N TYR A 199 5.72 22.08 33.90
CA TYR A 199 6.47 20.98 33.31
C TYR A 199 7.04 21.34 31.93
N ASP A 200 6.25 21.95 31.04
CA ASP A 200 6.67 22.21 29.66
C ASP A 200 7.80 23.24 29.55
N THR A 201 7.81 24.25 30.43
CA THR A 201 8.84 25.30 30.45
C THR A 201 10.01 24.97 31.36
N ALA A 202 9.88 23.96 32.23
CA ALA A 202 10.92 23.59 33.17
C ALA A 202 12.19 23.11 32.45
N PHE A 203 13.34 23.46 33.02
CA PHE A 203 14.66 23.12 32.54
C PHE A 203 14.85 21.60 32.48
N SER A 204 15.41 21.14 31.36
CA SER A 204 15.46 19.70 31.03
C SER A 204 16.48 19.40 29.95
N GLU A 205 16.79 18.13 29.78
CA GLU A 205 17.58 17.61 28.67
C GLU A 205 16.91 16.39 28.03
N PRO A 206 17.24 16.05 26.77
CA PRO A 206 16.79 14.80 26.16
C PRO A 206 17.59 13.61 26.70
N VAL A 207 16.89 12.57 27.16
CA VAL A 207 17.48 11.29 27.55
C VAL A 207 16.83 10.16 26.76
N THR A 208 17.65 9.25 26.24
CA THR A 208 17.20 8.12 25.41
C THR A 208 17.21 6.83 26.21
N ASP A 209 16.05 6.19 26.36
CA ASP A 209 15.85 5.00 27.18
C ASP A 209 14.98 3.96 26.47
N LYS A 210 15.15 2.68 26.86
CA LYS A 210 14.22 1.59 26.55
C LYS A 210 13.22 1.41 27.69
N ILE A 211 13.72 1.26 28.92
CA ILE A 211 12.94 1.17 30.15
C ILE A 211 13.27 2.36 31.04
N PHE A 212 12.25 2.97 31.65
CA PHE A 212 12.41 4.14 32.51
C PHE A 212 11.43 4.10 33.69
N LEU A 213 11.64 4.97 34.69
CA LEU A 213 10.59 5.27 35.68
C LEU A 213 9.68 6.38 35.14
N PRO A 214 8.37 6.40 35.44
CA PRO A 214 7.50 7.49 35.02
C PRO A 214 8.01 8.85 35.53
N ASP A 215 7.81 9.90 34.74
CA ASP A 215 7.98 11.28 35.22
C ASP A 215 6.65 11.88 35.73
N ALA A 216 6.71 13.15 36.16
CA ALA A 216 5.55 13.88 36.66
C ALA A 216 4.39 13.98 35.65
N LYS A 217 4.66 14.12 34.35
CA LYS A 217 3.62 14.20 33.32
C LYS A 217 2.98 12.83 33.07
N GLN A 218 3.81 11.80 32.97
CA GLN A 218 3.37 10.42 32.75
C GLN A 218 2.53 9.90 33.93
N ILE A 219 2.95 10.13 35.18
CA ILE A 219 2.17 9.69 36.34
C ILE A 219 0.89 10.51 36.54
N ASN A 220 0.89 11.81 36.18
CA ASN A 220 -0.33 12.62 36.13
C ASN A 220 -1.32 12.09 35.07
N ALA A 221 -0.84 11.62 33.92
CA ALA A 221 -1.68 10.97 32.92
C ALA A 221 -2.32 9.68 33.46
N VAL A 222 -1.57 8.85 34.19
CA VAL A 222 -2.14 7.68 34.89
C VAL A 222 -3.26 8.09 35.87
N TYR A 223 -3.07 9.18 36.61
CA TYR A 223 -4.10 9.74 37.49
C TYR A 223 -5.33 10.20 36.70
N ASN A 224 -5.16 10.92 35.60
CA ASN A 224 -6.27 11.41 34.75
C ASN A 224 -7.04 10.25 34.09
N ASN A 225 -6.38 9.12 33.83
CA ASN A 225 -6.99 7.90 33.28
C ASN A 225 -7.64 6.98 34.35
N SER A 226 -7.83 7.46 35.59
CA SER A 226 -8.44 6.68 36.68
C SER A 226 -9.83 6.11 36.36
N GLY A 227 -10.60 6.76 35.47
CA GLY A 227 -11.92 6.26 35.04
C GLY A 227 -11.87 4.90 34.32
N ILE A 228 -10.72 4.55 33.72
CA ILE A 228 -10.49 3.28 33.03
C ILE A 228 -9.59 2.38 33.88
N LEU A 229 -8.54 2.95 34.47
CA LEU A 229 -7.54 2.20 35.22
C LEU A 229 -8.02 1.77 36.62
N GLY A 230 -9.04 2.42 37.15
CA GLY A 230 -9.51 2.26 38.51
C GLY A 230 -8.95 3.34 39.43
N ASP A 231 -9.74 3.70 40.45
CA ASP A 231 -9.39 4.75 41.40
C ASP A 231 -8.04 4.47 42.08
N LYS A 232 -7.15 5.45 41.99
CA LYS A 232 -5.82 5.43 42.62
C LYS A 232 -4.85 4.35 42.09
N TYR A 233 -5.03 3.88 40.86
CA TYR A 233 -4.10 2.94 40.22
C TYR A 233 -2.66 3.48 40.08
N TYR A 234 -2.48 4.80 40.05
CA TYR A 234 -1.18 5.45 40.04
C TYR A 234 -0.35 5.22 41.32
N ILE A 235 -0.97 4.74 42.41
CA ILE A 235 -0.27 4.31 43.63
C ILE A 235 0.23 2.87 43.44
N GLY A 236 1.50 2.61 43.71
CA GLY A 236 2.09 1.29 43.54
C GLY A 236 1.71 0.31 44.66
N GLU A 237 1.61 -0.98 44.32
CA GLU A 237 1.46 -2.09 45.26
C GLU A 237 2.59 -3.09 45.05
N PRO A 238 3.32 -3.55 46.09
CA PRO A 238 4.35 -4.57 45.97
C PRO A 238 3.80 -5.93 45.52
N THR A 239 4.58 -6.63 44.70
CA THR A 239 4.38 -8.07 44.45
C THR A 239 4.80 -8.89 45.68
N VAL A 240 4.39 -10.16 45.72
CA VAL A 240 4.86 -11.10 46.75
C VAL A 240 6.38 -11.24 46.70
N GLN A 241 6.93 -11.39 45.50
CA GLN A 241 8.37 -11.55 45.29
C GLN A 241 9.16 -10.30 45.69
N CYS A 242 8.60 -9.11 45.49
CA CYS A 242 9.20 -7.86 45.97
C CYS A 242 9.37 -7.87 47.49
N VAL A 243 8.36 -8.33 48.24
CA VAL A 243 8.41 -8.36 49.71
C VAL A 243 9.33 -9.47 50.20
N GLU A 244 9.26 -10.66 49.61
CA GLU A 244 10.06 -11.82 50.01
C GLU A 244 11.57 -11.65 49.77
N ASN A 245 11.95 -10.90 48.72
CA ASN A 245 13.35 -10.66 48.38
C ASN A 245 13.89 -9.33 48.93
N SER A 246 13.11 -8.62 49.75
CA SER A 246 13.56 -7.37 50.34
C SER A 246 14.28 -7.56 51.67
N GLU A 247 15.35 -6.79 51.86
CA GLU A 247 16.08 -6.68 53.13
C GLU A 247 15.48 -5.63 54.07
N TYR A 248 14.48 -4.87 53.61
CA TYR A 248 13.82 -3.86 54.41
C TYR A 248 12.90 -4.50 55.46
N GLN A 249 13.41 -4.62 56.69
CA GLN A 249 12.71 -5.23 57.83
C GLN A 249 12.34 -4.20 58.90
N TYR A 250 11.76 -3.05 58.54
CA TYR A 250 11.20 -2.17 59.57
C TYR A 250 10.02 -2.87 60.24
N GLU A 251 10.10 -3.06 61.56
CA GLU A 251 9.10 -3.75 62.42
C GLU A 251 7.77 -2.98 62.57
N THR A 252 7.30 -2.28 61.54
CA THR A 252 6.07 -1.50 61.57
C THR A 252 4.90 -2.33 61.08
N GLU A 253 4.29 -3.08 62.01
CA GLU A 253 2.86 -3.47 62.00
C GLU A 253 2.24 -3.80 60.62
N GLY A 254 2.92 -4.57 59.77
CA GLY A 254 2.36 -5.01 58.48
C GLY A 254 2.14 -3.89 57.44
N TRP A 255 2.95 -2.82 57.43
CA TRP A 255 2.79 -1.74 56.45
C TRP A 255 3.35 -2.09 55.06
N PHE A 256 4.49 -2.79 54.97
CA PHE A 256 5.05 -3.29 53.71
C PHE A 256 4.64 -4.73 53.47
N GLU A 257 3.54 -4.94 52.74
CA GLU A 257 3.03 -6.26 52.38
C GLU A 257 2.53 -6.27 50.93
N ALA A 258 2.50 -7.45 50.32
CA ALA A 258 2.03 -7.60 48.95
C ALA A 258 0.56 -7.17 48.81
N GLY A 259 0.27 -6.34 47.82
CA GLY A 259 -1.07 -5.77 47.60
C GLY A 259 -1.47 -4.63 48.55
N LYS A 260 -0.58 -4.17 49.43
CA LYS A 260 -0.76 -2.89 50.15
C LYS A 260 -0.10 -1.75 49.36
N LYS A 261 -0.70 -0.57 49.41
CA LYS A 261 -0.14 0.63 48.78
C LYS A 261 1.21 0.99 49.38
N TRP A 262 2.20 1.25 48.54
CA TRP A 262 3.57 1.53 48.94
C TRP A 262 4.16 2.70 48.13
N TYR A 263 5.28 3.22 48.63
CA TYR A 263 6.04 4.27 47.98
C TYR A 263 6.69 3.77 46.68
N SER A 264 6.67 4.57 45.62
CA SER A 264 7.38 4.27 44.36
C SER A 264 8.12 5.49 43.80
N TRP A 265 9.30 5.27 43.24
CA TRP A 265 10.11 6.32 42.61
C TRP A 265 9.52 6.83 41.28
N LEU A 266 9.79 8.10 40.99
CA LEU A 266 9.67 8.71 39.67
C LEU A 266 11.07 9.09 39.17
N ARG A 267 11.24 9.30 37.86
CA ARG A 267 12.49 9.88 37.32
C ARG A 267 12.56 11.41 37.41
N THR A 268 11.72 12.01 38.26
CA THR A 268 11.61 13.47 38.40
C THR A 268 12.42 13.94 39.61
N PRO A 269 13.40 14.84 39.45
CA PRO A 269 14.14 15.38 40.59
C PRO A 269 13.26 16.32 41.43
N ASP A 270 13.50 16.39 42.74
CA ASP A 270 13.02 17.54 43.50
C ASP A 270 13.95 18.74 43.25
N ALA A 271 13.55 19.57 42.30
CA ALA A 271 14.36 20.69 41.92
C ALA A 271 14.47 21.78 43.01
N CYS A 272 13.71 21.69 44.13
CA CYS A 272 13.53 22.80 45.07
C CYS A 272 14.51 22.94 46.24
N GLN A 273 15.27 21.89 46.59
CA GLN A 273 16.07 21.85 47.82
C GLN A 273 17.57 21.62 47.57
N SER A 274 17.92 20.39 47.19
CA SER A 274 19.29 19.89 47.07
C SER A 274 19.42 18.92 45.89
N GLY A 275 20.65 18.54 45.52
CA GLY A 275 20.92 17.70 44.35
C GLY A 275 20.63 16.19 44.54
N ASP A 276 20.19 15.79 45.73
CA ASP A 276 19.98 14.41 46.15
C ASP A 276 18.50 13.95 46.20
N PRO A 277 17.47 14.80 46.43
CA PRO A 277 16.13 14.27 46.59
C PRO A 277 15.43 14.02 45.25
N VAL A 278 14.83 12.84 45.14
CA VAL A 278 14.04 12.35 44.01
C VAL A 278 12.58 12.35 44.40
N ARG A 279 11.68 12.63 43.45
CA ARG A 279 10.24 12.57 43.69
C ARG A 279 9.70 11.15 43.59
N GLY A 280 8.62 10.87 44.29
CA GLY A 280 7.90 9.60 44.22
C GLY A 280 6.42 9.75 44.55
N VAL A 281 5.65 8.67 44.39
CA VAL A 281 4.23 8.61 44.82
C VAL A 281 4.14 7.85 46.13
N ASP A 282 3.44 8.42 47.12
CA ASP A 282 3.26 7.81 48.44
C ASP A 282 1.99 6.92 48.53
N PRO A 283 1.82 6.15 49.61
CA PRO A 283 0.64 5.29 49.81
C PRO A 283 -0.72 6.02 49.91
N HIS A 284 -0.70 7.34 50.16
CA HIS A 284 -1.90 8.17 50.26
C HIS A 284 -2.36 8.71 48.89
N GLY A 285 -1.42 8.79 47.95
CA GLY A 285 -1.61 9.26 46.59
C GLY A 285 -1.03 10.65 46.32
N ASP A 286 -0.19 11.16 47.22
CA ASP A 286 0.52 12.42 47.08
C ASP A 286 1.94 12.18 46.55
N VAL A 287 2.56 13.23 46.01
CA VAL A 287 3.95 13.23 45.53
C VAL A 287 4.88 13.69 46.64
N PHE A 288 5.78 12.80 47.06
CA PHE A 288 6.79 13.05 48.07
C PHE A 288 8.17 13.32 47.43
N ASN A 289 9.13 13.76 48.22
CA ASN A 289 10.56 13.78 47.87
C ASN A 289 11.37 13.03 48.93
N LEU A 290 12.48 12.44 48.52
CA LEU A 290 13.38 11.72 49.42
C LEU A 290 14.74 11.52 48.78
N ILE A 291 15.78 11.40 49.61
CA ILE A 291 17.17 11.13 49.21
C ILE A 291 17.30 9.89 48.29
N ALA A 292 18.19 9.98 47.30
CA ALA A 292 18.30 9.00 46.22
C ALA A 292 18.82 7.62 46.67
N ASP A 293 19.62 7.55 47.73
CA ASP A 293 20.22 6.32 48.23
C ASP A 293 19.30 5.49 49.16
N ASP A 294 18.04 5.89 49.36
CA ASP A 294 17.06 5.13 50.16
C ASP A 294 16.57 3.86 49.41
N GLY A 295 16.96 2.69 49.92
CA GLY A 295 16.60 1.39 49.38
C GLY A 295 15.19 0.87 49.67
N ALA A 296 14.32 1.65 50.34
CA ALA A 296 12.99 1.23 50.77
C ALA A 296 11.85 1.69 49.84
N ARG A 297 12.17 2.02 48.59
CA ARG A 297 11.25 2.63 47.62
C ARG A 297 11.06 1.75 46.39
N GLY A 298 9.81 1.67 45.95
CA GLY A 298 9.37 0.77 44.90
C GLY A 298 9.81 1.17 43.50
N ILE A 299 10.24 0.18 42.73
CA ILE A 299 10.53 0.28 41.32
C ILE A 299 9.28 -0.17 40.55
N ARG A 300 8.67 0.78 39.83
CA ARG A 300 7.55 0.56 38.93
C ARG A 300 7.95 0.99 37.51
N PRO A 301 8.74 0.17 36.80
CA PRO A 301 9.26 0.53 35.48
C PRO A 301 8.14 0.70 34.46
N ALA A 302 8.43 1.50 33.44
CA ALA A 302 7.59 1.78 32.29
C ALA A 302 8.40 1.77 30.99
N PHE A 303 7.71 1.56 29.86
CA PHE A 303 8.27 1.64 28.52
C PHE A 303 7.17 1.97 27.50
N TYR A 304 7.55 2.37 26.28
CA TYR A 304 6.59 2.48 25.17
C TYR A 304 6.58 1.22 24.33
N LEU A 305 5.38 0.67 24.06
CA LEU A 305 5.24 -0.51 23.23
C LEU A 305 5.50 -0.17 21.76
N ASN A 306 6.42 -0.91 21.14
CA ASN A 306 6.76 -0.74 19.73
C ASN A 306 5.73 -1.47 18.86
N LEU A 307 4.62 -0.80 18.56
CA LEU A 307 3.58 -1.33 17.66
C LEU A 307 4.10 -1.72 16.28
N LYS A 308 5.30 -1.27 15.85
CA LYS A 308 5.90 -1.66 14.57
C LYS A 308 6.51 -3.06 14.59
N THR A 309 6.96 -3.55 15.74
CA THR A 309 7.75 -4.79 15.89
C THR A 309 7.14 -5.79 16.87
N VAL A 310 6.11 -5.40 17.63
CA VAL A 310 5.41 -6.29 18.58
C VAL A 310 4.36 -7.15 17.90
N GLY A 311 4.50 -8.47 18.05
CA GLY A 311 3.46 -9.45 17.74
C GLY A 311 2.78 -9.87 19.04
N PHE A 312 1.53 -10.34 18.96
CA PHE A 312 0.82 -10.88 20.12
C PHE A 312 0.37 -12.32 19.87
N LYS A 313 0.61 -13.21 20.84
CA LYS A 313 0.17 -14.60 20.81
C LYS A 313 -0.91 -14.88 21.85
N GLY A 314 -2.16 -14.82 21.42
CA GLY A 314 -3.31 -15.06 22.30
C GLY A 314 -3.42 -14.00 23.41
N GLY A 315 -4.29 -14.28 24.39
CA GLY A 315 -4.67 -13.29 25.40
C GLY A 315 -5.93 -12.51 25.03
N GLN A 316 -6.47 -11.76 25.99
CA GLN A 316 -7.64 -10.90 25.83
C GLN A 316 -7.39 -9.50 26.40
N GLY A 317 -6.12 -9.13 26.64
CA GLY A 317 -5.77 -7.87 27.29
C GLY A 317 -6.23 -7.74 28.74
N THR A 318 -6.65 -8.82 29.41
CA THR A 318 -7.11 -8.76 30.82
C THR A 318 -6.03 -9.24 31.77
N VAL A 319 -6.09 -8.84 33.05
CA VAL A 319 -5.14 -9.32 34.08
C VAL A 319 -5.03 -10.84 34.16
N SER A 320 -6.13 -11.57 33.92
CA SER A 320 -6.17 -13.04 33.96
C SER A 320 -5.75 -13.73 32.66
N LYS A 321 -5.78 -12.97 31.55
CA LYS A 321 -5.46 -13.41 30.19
C LYS A 321 -4.77 -12.24 29.48
N PRO A 322 -3.55 -11.88 29.88
CA PRO A 322 -2.80 -10.80 29.24
C PRO A 322 -2.45 -11.20 27.82
N TYR A 323 -2.17 -10.23 26.96
CA TYR A 323 -1.49 -10.51 25.70
C TYR A 323 -0.06 -10.99 25.97
N TYR A 324 0.38 -12.01 25.25
CA TYR A 324 1.76 -12.48 25.30
C TYR A 324 2.52 -11.96 24.09
N ILE A 325 3.78 -11.57 24.26
CA ILE A 325 4.62 -11.10 23.15
C ILE A 325 4.96 -12.28 22.23
N ASP A 326 4.89 -12.01 20.93
CA ASP A 326 5.39 -12.86 19.86
C ASP A 326 6.20 -12.00 18.87
N GLU A 327 6.92 -12.63 17.95
CA GLU A 327 7.52 -11.91 16.84
C GLU A 327 6.42 -11.28 15.98
N LYS A 328 6.47 -9.95 15.80
CA LYS A 328 5.80 -9.37 14.65
C LYS A 328 6.65 -9.69 13.44
N TYR A 329 6.09 -10.41 12.49
CA TYR A 329 6.68 -10.47 11.16
C TYR A 329 6.53 -9.06 10.56
N SER A 330 7.57 -8.23 10.70
CA SER A 330 7.62 -6.87 10.15
C SER A 330 8.77 -6.71 9.17
N GLU A 331 8.41 -6.32 7.95
CA GLU A 331 9.23 -5.77 6.85
C GLU A 331 10.38 -6.66 6.32
N VAL A 332 10.43 -6.82 4.99
CA VAL A 332 11.31 -7.73 4.24
C VAL A 332 12.80 -7.33 4.22
N ASP A 333 13.22 -6.36 5.05
CA ASP A 333 14.62 -5.94 5.21
C ASP A 333 15.57 -7.05 5.72
N VAL A 334 15.07 -8.25 6.04
CA VAL A 334 15.83 -9.38 6.59
C VAL A 334 16.08 -10.52 5.57
N VAL A 335 15.61 -10.40 4.32
CA VAL A 335 15.90 -11.41 3.27
C VAL A 335 17.36 -11.28 2.80
N ASN A 336 18.26 -11.83 3.61
CA ASN A 336 19.70 -11.88 3.35
C ASN A 336 20.08 -13.06 2.45
N ILE A 337 21.28 -13.02 1.86
CA ILE A 337 21.83 -14.11 1.05
C ILE A 337 21.70 -15.45 1.80
N GLY A 338 21.16 -16.46 1.11
CA GLY A 338 20.91 -17.79 1.65
C GLY A 338 19.52 -18.00 2.25
N LYS A 339 18.74 -16.94 2.52
CA LYS A 339 17.37 -17.05 3.01
C LYS A 339 16.38 -17.45 1.92
N TYR A 340 15.34 -18.14 2.36
CA TYR A 340 14.30 -18.69 1.50
C TYR A 340 12.99 -17.91 1.59
N VAL A 341 12.34 -17.74 0.44
CA VAL A 341 11.02 -17.15 0.27
C VAL A 341 10.16 -18.15 -0.51
N GLN A 342 8.91 -18.33 -0.14
CA GLN A 342 7.93 -19.11 -0.88
C GLN A 342 6.90 -18.15 -1.47
N MET A 343 6.79 -18.14 -2.81
CA MET A 343 5.78 -17.36 -3.54
C MET A 343 5.38 -18.07 -4.82
N GLY A 344 4.08 -18.04 -5.13
CA GLY A 344 3.50 -18.68 -6.31
C GLY A 344 3.54 -20.21 -6.29
N THR A 345 2.86 -20.82 -7.26
CA THR A 345 2.77 -22.29 -7.40
C THR A 345 2.96 -22.73 -8.84
N TYR A 346 3.75 -23.76 -9.12
CA TYR A 346 3.86 -24.30 -10.49
C TYR A 346 3.77 -25.83 -10.49
N TYR A 347 3.05 -26.40 -11.46
CA TYR A 347 2.63 -27.81 -11.45
C TYR A 347 1.97 -28.26 -10.14
N GLY A 348 1.20 -27.36 -9.51
CA GLY A 348 0.48 -27.61 -8.26
C GLY A 348 1.33 -27.58 -6.99
N GLU A 349 2.63 -27.29 -7.08
CA GLU A 349 3.54 -27.20 -5.94
C GLU A 349 4.00 -25.76 -5.68
N PRO A 350 4.19 -25.33 -4.43
CA PRO A 350 4.79 -24.03 -4.11
C PRO A 350 6.19 -23.88 -4.70
N ILE A 351 6.50 -22.69 -5.21
CA ILE A 351 7.85 -22.38 -5.69
C ILE A 351 8.67 -21.82 -4.53
N LEU A 352 9.83 -22.43 -4.31
CA LEU A 352 10.81 -21.99 -3.34
C LEU A 352 11.87 -21.12 -4.03
N TRP A 353 12.11 -19.93 -3.47
CA TRP A 353 13.06 -18.94 -3.95
C TRP A 353 14.13 -18.71 -2.91
N ARG A 354 15.40 -18.62 -3.33
CA ARG A 354 16.52 -18.32 -2.44
C ARG A 354 17.12 -16.98 -2.80
N CYS A 355 17.43 -16.16 -1.80
CA CYS A 355 18.19 -14.93 -2.00
C CYS A 355 19.64 -15.30 -2.34
N VAL A 356 20.09 -14.99 -3.56
CA VAL A 356 21.41 -15.41 -4.06
C VAL A 356 22.42 -14.30 -4.13
N ASP A 357 21.94 -13.05 -4.18
CA ASP A 357 22.77 -11.85 -4.19
C ASP A 357 21.95 -10.65 -3.68
N ILE A 358 22.62 -9.58 -3.29
CA ILE A 358 21.98 -8.30 -2.94
C ILE A 358 22.74 -7.20 -3.64
N ASP A 359 22.11 -6.55 -4.61
CA ASP A 359 22.69 -5.45 -5.36
C ASP A 359 21.85 -4.16 -5.23
N LYS A 360 22.15 -3.17 -6.07
CA LYS A 360 21.43 -1.87 -6.08
C LYS A 360 19.92 -1.99 -6.32
N ASN A 361 19.44 -3.09 -6.89
CA ASN A 361 18.01 -3.32 -7.13
C ASN A 361 17.33 -3.98 -5.92
N GLY A 362 18.10 -4.57 -4.99
CA GLY A 362 17.62 -5.27 -3.80
C GLY A 362 18.05 -6.73 -3.77
N PRO A 363 17.38 -7.57 -2.95
CA PRO A 363 17.60 -9.01 -2.91
C PRO A 363 17.23 -9.67 -4.25
N LEU A 364 18.20 -10.33 -4.88
CA LEU A 364 17.99 -11.16 -6.07
C LEU A 364 17.51 -12.54 -5.64
N MET A 365 16.26 -12.85 -5.98
CA MET A 365 15.60 -14.11 -5.67
C MET A 365 15.72 -15.04 -6.88
N LEU A 366 16.35 -16.19 -6.71
CA LEU A 366 16.46 -17.24 -7.73
C LEU A 366 15.61 -18.43 -7.26
N SER A 367 14.82 -19.01 -8.16
CA SER A 367 14.17 -20.30 -7.86
C SER A 367 15.23 -21.32 -7.41
N ASP A 368 15.00 -21.95 -6.26
CA ASP A 368 16.01 -22.80 -5.62
C ASP A 368 16.40 -23.98 -6.54
N LYS A 369 15.44 -24.46 -7.33
CA LYS A 369 15.59 -25.57 -8.27
C LYS A 369 15.00 -25.21 -9.63
N ILE A 370 15.39 -25.97 -10.66
CA ILE A 370 14.81 -25.89 -11.99
C ILE A 370 13.34 -26.34 -11.92
N ILE A 371 12.43 -25.45 -12.32
CA ILE A 371 10.98 -25.64 -12.18
C ILE A 371 10.36 -26.41 -13.36
N CYS A 372 10.93 -26.28 -14.55
CA CYS A 372 10.55 -27.00 -15.77
C CYS A 372 11.69 -26.98 -16.80
N LEU A 373 11.56 -27.78 -17.86
CA LEU A 373 12.39 -27.69 -19.06
C LEU A 373 11.57 -27.00 -20.15
N LYS A 374 12.13 -25.98 -20.80
CA LYS A 374 11.47 -25.28 -21.92
C LYS A 374 12.51 -24.78 -22.93
N ALA A 375 12.10 -24.68 -24.19
CA ALA A 375 12.88 -23.99 -25.21
C ALA A 375 12.95 -22.48 -24.90
N PHE A 376 14.10 -21.86 -25.19
CA PHE A 376 14.31 -20.42 -24.97
C PHE A 376 13.43 -19.58 -25.91
N ASP A 377 13.43 -19.93 -27.19
CA ASP A 377 12.65 -19.30 -28.25
C ASP A 377 12.28 -20.37 -29.28
N ALA A 378 11.14 -20.20 -29.92
CA ALA A 378 10.58 -21.10 -30.92
C ALA A 378 11.14 -20.79 -32.31
N SER A 379 11.29 -21.82 -33.14
CA SER A 379 11.53 -21.63 -34.57
C SER A 379 10.24 -21.18 -35.27
N GLY A 380 10.31 -20.81 -36.55
CA GLY A 380 9.12 -20.51 -37.35
C GLY A 380 9.37 -19.50 -38.44
N ASP A 381 8.47 -19.47 -39.44
CA ASP A 381 8.61 -18.62 -40.61
C ASP A 381 8.15 -17.17 -40.39
N ASN A 382 7.59 -16.84 -39.21
CA ASN A 382 7.18 -15.46 -38.91
C ASN A 382 8.42 -14.56 -38.79
N THR A 383 8.49 -13.53 -39.63
CA THR A 383 9.58 -12.55 -39.62
C THR A 383 9.25 -11.36 -38.72
N SER A 384 8.65 -11.59 -37.56
CA SER A 384 8.45 -10.54 -36.56
C SER A 384 9.70 -10.43 -35.68
N GLY A 385 9.99 -9.24 -35.17
CA GLY A 385 11.10 -9.03 -34.23
C GLY A 385 12.45 -9.53 -34.73
N SER A 386 13.17 -10.25 -33.87
CA SER A 386 14.50 -10.81 -34.07
C SER A 386 14.61 -11.78 -35.24
N HIS A 387 13.53 -12.47 -35.61
CA HIS A 387 13.48 -13.41 -36.74
C HIS A 387 13.56 -12.74 -38.12
N SER A 388 13.45 -11.39 -38.17
CA SER A 388 13.70 -10.56 -39.35
C SER A 388 15.08 -9.90 -39.40
N ARG A 389 15.87 -9.99 -38.31
CA ARG A 389 17.13 -9.26 -38.17
C ARG A 389 18.29 -10.06 -38.78
N SER A 390 19.20 -9.31 -39.42
CA SER A 390 20.45 -9.73 -40.09
C SER A 390 20.38 -10.27 -41.54
N TYR A 391 21.48 -10.00 -42.27
CA TYR A 391 21.79 -10.44 -43.62
C TYR A 391 22.48 -11.81 -43.59
N ASN A 392 22.01 -12.72 -44.43
CA ASN A 392 22.29 -14.17 -44.48
C ASN A 392 21.78 -15.05 -43.32
N GLU A 393 21.29 -14.52 -42.19
CA GLU A 393 21.03 -15.37 -41.00
C GLU A 393 19.70 -15.21 -40.26
N GLY A 394 18.77 -14.36 -40.73
CA GLY A 394 17.36 -14.53 -40.33
C GLY A 394 16.85 -15.95 -40.64
N PHE A 395 17.46 -16.66 -41.60
CA PHE A 395 17.19 -18.07 -41.87
C PHE A 395 17.44 -18.98 -40.65
N TYR A 396 18.55 -18.80 -39.93
CA TYR A 396 18.87 -19.66 -38.79
C TYR A 396 18.01 -19.38 -37.58
N ARG A 397 17.66 -18.10 -37.32
CA ARG A 397 16.69 -17.76 -36.26
C ARG A 397 15.32 -18.38 -36.55
N ARG A 398 14.86 -18.34 -37.81
CA ARG A 398 13.63 -19.03 -38.23
C ARG A 398 13.73 -20.56 -38.17
N GLU A 399 14.90 -21.13 -38.38
CA GLU A 399 15.08 -22.59 -38.34
C GLU A 399 15.23 -23.12 -36.90
N TYR A 400 15.79 -22.33 -35.98
CA TYR A 400 16.26 -22.81 -34.67
C TYR A 400 15.82 -21.99 -33.46
N GLY A 401 15.13 -20.86 -33.65
CA GLY A 401 14.83 -19.88 -32.60
C GLY A 401 15.94 -18.84 -32.43
N SER A 402 15.62 -17.71 -31.81
CA SER A 402 16.57 -16.63 -31.55
C SER A 402 17.16 -16.66 -30.13
N ASN A 403 18.43 -16.25 -29.99
CA ASN A 403 19.06 -16.00 -28.69
C ASN A 403 18.76 -14.62 -28.09
N TYR A 404 17.88 -13.84 -28.74
CA TYR A 404 17.58 -12.48 -28.33
C TYR A 404 16.54 -12.44 -27.20
N TRP A 405 16.98 -12.06 -26.00
CA TRP A 405 16.14 -12.07 -24.80
C TRP A 405 14.84 -11.26 -24.96
N ALA A 406 14.91 -10.04 -25.52
CA ALA A 406 13.82 -9.07 -25.41
C ALA A 406 12.52 -9.49 -26.10
N ASP A 407 12.57 -10.33 -27.14
CA ASP A 407 11.37 -10.89 -27.77
C ASP A 407 11.22 -12.41 -27.65
N SER A 408 12.10 -13.08 -26.91
CA SER A 408 12.05 -14.53 -26.71
C SER A 408 10.71 -15.03 -26.14
N ASN A 409 10.30 -16.24 -26.54
CA ASN A 409 9.11 -16.88 -25.98
C ASN A 409 9.20 -17.06 -24.46
N ILE A 410 10.35 -17.46 -23.92
CA ILE A 410 10.48 -17.69 -22.48
C ILE A 410 10.28 -16.41 -21.67
N ARG A 411 10.76 -15.26 -22.17
CA ARG A 411 10.53 -13.95 -21.56
C ARG A 411 9.05 -13.58 -21.61
N SER A 412 8.41 -13.81 -22.76
CA SER A 412 6.97 -13.54 -22.97
C SER A 412 6.12 -14.34 -21.96
N TRP A 413 6.42 -15.62 -21.80
CA TRP A 413 5.74 -16.48 -20.82
C TRP A 413 6.02 -16.08 -19.37
N LEU A 414 7.29 -15.85 -19.00
CA LEU A 414 7.69 -15.49 -17.63
C LEU A 414 7.03 -14.20 -17.12
N ASN A 415 6.67 -13.27 -18.02
CA ASN A 415 6.12 -11.95 -17.67
C ASN A 415 4.62 -11.79 -18.02
N SER A 416 3.92 -12.85 -18.40
CA SER A 416 2.50 -12.80 -18.77
C SER A 416 1.58 -13.21 -17.62
N THR A 417 0.47 -12.48 -17.45
CA THR A 417 -0.68 -12.83 -16.60
C THR A 417 -1.87 -13.33 -17.41
N ASP A 418 -1.65 -13.65 -18.70
CA ASP A 418 -2.72 -14.08 -19.60
C ASP A 418 -3.14 -15.51 -19.28
N SER A 419 -4.43 -15.80 -19.46
CA SER A 419 -4.98 -17.14 -19.28
C SER A 419 -4.47 -18.11 -20.35
N GLU A 420 -4.73 -19.41 -20.13
CA GLU A 420 -4.33 -20.52 -21.00
C GLU A 420 -4.61 -20.22 -22.48
N GLY A 421 -3.56 -20.38 -23.32
CA GLY A 421 -3.62 -20.14 -24.77
C GLY A 421 -3.64 -18.68 -25.23
N ASN A 422 -3.60 -17.70 -24.32
CA ASN A 422 -3.69 -16.26 -24.66
C ASN A 422 -2.37 -15.49 -24.52
N VAL A 423 -1.27 -16.16 -24.17
CA VAL A 423 0.05 -15.51 -24.02
C VAL A 423 0.49 -14.90 -25.36
N ASN A 424 0.80 -13.60 -25.35
CA ASN A 424 1.32 -12.92 -26.53
C ASN A 424 2.81 -13.22 -26.75
N TRP A 425 3.15 -13.85 -27.88
CA TRP A 425 4.51 -14.24 -28.23
C TRP A 425 5.23 -13.13 -29.00
N ALA A 426 6.16 -12.42 -28.35
CA ALA A 426 6.78 -11.22 -28.91
C ALA A 426 7.62 -11.49 -30.19
N CYS A 427 8.25 -12.65 -30.32
CA CYS A 427 8.95 -13.08 -31.53
C CYS A 427 7.99 -13.42 -32.70
N GLY A 428 6.69 -13.58 -32.41
CA GLY A 428 5.65 -13.88 -33.39
C GLY A 428 5.45 -15.37 -33.71
N ASN A 429 6.30 -16.26 -33.17
CA ASN A 429 6.15 -17.72 -33.32
C ASN A 429 5.76 -18.33 -31.96
N PRO A 430 4.66 -19.09 -31.84
CA PRO A 430 4.31 -19.78 -30.60
C PRO A 430 5.23 -20.98 -30.35
N PRO A 431 5.60 -21.29 -29.09
CA PRO A 431 6.41 -22.44 -28.74
C PRO A 431 5.54 -23.71 -28.66
N ASP A 432 4.97 -24.12 -29.80
CA ASP A 432 4.19 -25.35 -29.95
C ASP A 432 5.06 -26.55 -30.38
N ASP A 433 4.46 -27.75 -30.42
CA ASP A 433 5.13 -29.03 -30.77
C ASP A 433 5.89 -28.98 -32.11
N ASP A 434 5.43 -28.20 -33.10
CA ASP A 434 6.07 -28.10 -34.41
C ASP A 434 7.30 -27.16 -34.40
N HIS A 435 7.34 -26.23 -33.45
CA HIS A 435 8.33 -25.14 -33.41
C HIS A 435 9.35 -25.26 -32.26
N VAL A 436 9.21 -26.27 -31.40
CA VAL A 436 10.23 -26.63 -30.39
C VAL A 436 10.99 -27.89 -30.78
N TRP A 437 12.22 -28.04 -30.29
CA TRP A 437 13.09 -29.15 -30.71
C TRP A 437 12.48 -30.52 -30.37
N LYS A 438 12.21 -31.31 -31.41
CA LYS A 438 11.57 -32.66 -31.33
C LYS A 438 10.21 -32.65 -30.63
N GLY A 439 9.54 -31.50 -30.55
CA GLY A 439 8.26 -31.38 -29.86
C GLY A 439 8.33 -31.37 -28.34
N TYR A 440 9.54 -31.44 -27.75
CA TYR A 440 9.63 -31.61 -26.31
C TYR A 440 9.32 -30.34 -25.52
N ASN A 441 8.42 -30.49 -24.55
CA ASN A 441 8.04 -29.49 -23.56
C ASN A 441 7.54 -28.19 -24.22
N ASP A 442 6.67 -28.32 -25.22
CA ASP A 442 5.95 -27.20 -25.78
C ASP A 442 5.09 -26.50 -24.70
N TYR A 443 4.82 -25.22 -24.90
CA TYR A 443 4.13 -24.41 -23.88
C TYR A 443 3.29 -23.30 -24.47
N ALA A 444 2.97 -23.39 -25.76
CA ALA A 444 2.07 -22.46 -26.43
C ALA A 444 0.66 -22.47 -25.83
N SER A 445 0.24 -23.60 -25.24
CA SER A 445 -1.06 -23.73 -24.58
C SER A 445 -1.05 -23.26 -23.14
N GLU A 446 0.09 -23.17 -22.44
CA GLU A 446 0.09 -22.80 -21.01
C GLU A 446 -0.39 -21.36 -20.76
N ALA A 447 -0.98 -21.13 -19.59
CA ALA A 447 -1.18 -19.78 -19.08
C ALA A 447 0.17 -19.09 -18.83
N GLY A 448 0.19 -17.77 -18.84
CA GLY A 448 1.38 -16.98 -18.52
C GLY A 448 1.89 -17.30 -17.11
N PHE A 449 3.20 -17.31 -16.90
CA PHE A 449 3.80 -17.76 -15.65
C PHE A 449 3.31 -16.96 -14.43
N LEU A 450 3.02 -15.66 -14.58
CA LEU A 450 2.57 -14.80 -13.47
C LEU A 450 1.15 -15.09 -13.01
N THR A 451 0.35 -15.85 -13.77
CA THR A 451 -0.98 -16.33 -13.31
C THR A 451 -0.89 -17.25 -12.09
N ASN A 452 0.29 -17.83 -11.86
CA ASN A 452 0.59 -18.71 -10.74
C ASN A 452 0.87 -17.97 -9.42
N PHE A 453 0.79 -16.65 -9.41
CA PHE A 453 1.04 -15.81 -8.25
C PHE A 453 -0.24 -15.05 -7.86
N THR A 454 -0.44 -14.87 -6.57
CA THR A 454 -1.45 -13.96 -6.06
C THR A 454 -1.07 -12.52 -6.36
N ARG A 455 -2.06 -11.64 -6.39
CA ARG A 455 -1.85 -10.21 -6.68
C ARG A 455 -0.83 -9.56 -5.73
N GLY A 456 -0.86 -9.90 -4.45
CA GLY A 456 0.06 -9.30 -3.49
C GLY A 456 1.47 -9.88 -3.54
N GLU A 457 1.65 -11.13 -3.99
CA GLU A 457 2.97 -11.66 -4.37
C GLU A 457 3.54 -10.94 -5.61
N LEU A 458 2.69 -10.62 -6.60
CA LEU A 458 3.11 -9.81 -7.76
C LEU A 458 3.63 -8.42 -7.35
N TYR A 459 2.99 -7.77 -6.37
CA TYR A 459 3.47 -6.49 -5.84
C TYR A 459 4.79 -6.61 -5.07
N ALA A 460 5.04 -7.76 -4.43
CA ALA A 460 6.31 -8.06 -3.78
C ALA A 460 7.45 -8.29 -4.80
N ILE A 461 7.16 -8.42 -6.09
CA ILE A 461 8.16 -8.50 -7.16
C ILE A 461 8.47 -7.11 -7.70
N LYS A 462 9.75 -6.74 -7.74
CA LYS A 462 10.21 -5.45 -8.26
C LYS A 462 10.41 -5.54 -9.77
N GLN A 463 9.67 -4.72 -10.51
CA GLN A 463 9.96 -4.50 -11.93
C GLN A 463 11.29 -3.75 -12.08
N VAL A 464 12.20 -4.29 -12.88
CA VAL A 464 13.56 -3.74 -13.04
C VAL A 464 13.93 -3.60 -14.51
N THR A 465 14.60 -2.50 -14.83
CA THR A 465 15.22 -2.29 -16.14
C THR A 465 16.71 -2.64 -16.06
N GLN A 466 17.12 -3.70 -16.77
CA GLN A 466 18.46 -4.28 -16.68
C GLN A 466 19.21 -4.27 -18.01
N LYS A 467 20.54 -4.34 -17.95
CA LYS A 467 21.40 -4.52 -19.13
C LYS A 467 21.16 -5.91 -19.72
N SER A 468 20.83 -5.99 -21.00
CA SER A 468 20.73 -7.22 -21.77
C SER A 468 21.80 -7.23 -22.84
N ILE A 469 22.75 -8.15 -22.74
CA ILE A 469 23.83 -8.29 -23.74
C ILE A 469 23.21 -8.72 -25.06
N LEU A 470 23.75 -8.18 -26.15
CA LEU A 470 23.35 -8.51 -27.51
C LEU A 470 24.39 -9.41 -28.17
N ASP A 471 23.91 -10.19 -29.12
CA ASP A 471 24.73 -10.91 -30.08
C ASP A 471 25.59 -9.94 -30.90
N ASP A 472 26.76 -10.38 -31.36
CA ASP A 472 27.72 -9.53 -32.07
C ASP A 472 27.17 -9.04 -33.42
N TYR A 473 26.19 -9.74 -34.00
CA TYR A 473 25.56 -9.40 -35.28
C TYR A 473 24.12 -8.86 -35.16
N GLU A 474 23.61 -8.56 -33.96
CA GLU A 474 22.18 -8.32 -33.70
C GLU A 474 21.52 -7.26 -34.62
N TYR A 475 22.20 -6.15 -34.92
CA TYR A 475 21.66 -5.03 -35.70
C TYR A 475 22.47 -4.70 -36.98
N SER A 476 23.53 -5.45 -37.26
CA SER A 476 24.49 -5.12 -38.31
C SER A 476 25.14 -6.39 -38.87
N GLU A 477 25.44 -6.38 -40.18
CA GLU A 477 26.18 -7.45 -40.85
C GLU A 477 27.66 -7.53 -40.44
N THR A 478 28.16 -6.46 -39.83
CA THR A 478 29.49 -6.37 -39.23
C THR A 478 29.38 -6.61 -37.73
N ALA A 479 30.16 -7.58 -37.24
CA ALA A 479 30.27 -7.86 -35.82
C ALA A 479 30.58 -6.58 -35.04
N ASN A 480 29.82 -6.34 -33.97
CA ASN A 480 30.05 -5.21 -33.11
C ASN A 480 31.44 -5.35 -32.46
N PRO A 481 32.35 -4.37 -32.60
CA PRO A 481 33.69 -4.46 -32.01
C PRO A 481 33.66 -4.59 -30.48
N ASP A 482 32.57 -4.16 -29.84
CA ASP A 482 32.37 -4.23 -28.39
C ASP A 482 31.51 -5.44 -27.97
N HIS A 483 31.40 -6.51 -28.76
CA HIS A 483 30.68 -7.73 -28.33
C HIS A 483 31.28 -8.35 -27.06
N HIS A 484 30.46 -9.10 -26.31
CA HIS A 484 30.93 -9.76 -25.10
C HIS A 484 31.93 -10.86 -25.45
N ILE A 485 33.08 -10.90 -24.77
CA ILE A 485 34.13 -11.89 -25.03
C ILE A 485 33.69 -13.27 -24.50
N TYR A 486 33.95 -14.34 -25.26
CA TYR A 486 33.61 -15.69 -24.82
C TYR A 486 34.61 -16.28 -23.83
N ASN A 487 34.12 -16.73 -22.69
CA ASN A 487 34.82 -17.64 -21.79
C ASN A 487 33.79 -18.56 -21.11
N SER A 488 34.21 -19.80 -20.88
CA SER A 488 33.41 -20.86 -20.27
C SER A 488 33.68 -21.11 -18.79
N ASP A 489 34.79 -20.59 -18.26
CA ASP A 489 35.08 -20.64 -16.84
C ASP A 489 34.24 -19.60 -16.10
N ILE A 490 33.46 -20.04 -15.11
CA ILE A 490 32.61 -19.17 -14.28
C ILE A 490 33.40 -18.06 -13.59
N ASN A 491 34.68 -18.30 -13.25
CA ASN A 491 35.55 -17.31 -12.60
C ASN A 491 35.86 -16.13 -13.52
N ASP A 492 35.92 -16.39 -14.82
CA ASP A 492 36.39 -15.44 -15.80
C ASP A 492 35.25 -14.93 -16.70
N VAL A 493 34.03 -15.44 -16.60
CA VAL A 493 32.89 -15.20 -17.52
C VAL A 493 32.48 -13.73 -17.73
N LEU A 494 33.04 -12.77 -17.00
CA LEU A 494 32.71 -11.34 -17.05
C LEU A 494 33.70 -10.49 -17.86
N GLN A 495 34.56 -11.09 -18.71
CA GLN A 495 35.44 -10.27 -19.56
C GLN A 495 34.60 -9.26 -20.33
N ASN A 496 35.00 -8.00 -20.29
CA ASN A 496 34.35 -6.85 -20.93
C ASN A 496 32.84 -6.67 -20.70
N TYR A 497 32.23 -7.32 -19.69
CA TYR A 497 30.78 -7.26 -19.43
C TYR A 497 30.26 -5.81 -19.38
N ASP A 498 30.94 -4.92 -18.66
CA ASP A 498 30.45 -3.54 -18.46
C ASP A 498 30.42 -2.74 -19.77
N THR A 499 31.37 -2.97 -20.68
CA THR A 499 31.46 -2.28 -21.98
C THR A 499 30.78 -3.03 -23.11
N ALA A 500 30.37 -4.29 -22.89
CA ALA A 500 29.82 -5.12 -23.94
C ALA A 500 28.54 -4.53 -24.60
N PHE A 501 28.40 -4.76 -25.90
CA PHE A 501 27.26 -4.37 -26.70
C PHE A 501 25.97 -4.91 -26.09
N SER A 502 25.03 -4.01 -25.82
CA SER A 502 23.87 -4.31 -24.99
C SER A 502 22.74 -3.31 -25.21
N GLU A 503 21.55 -3.70 -24.75
CA GLU A 503 20.38 -2.84 -24.62
C GLU A 503 19.83 -2.90 -23.20
N LYS A 504 18.69 -2.23 -22.97
CA LYS A 504 17.97 -2.27 -21.69
C LYS A 504 16.63 -2.97 -21.88
N VAL A 505 16.33 -3.93 -21.03
CA VAL A 505 15.06 -4.66 -21.02
C VAL A 505 14.43 -4.53 -19.63
N THR A 506 13.11 -4.33 -19.59
CA THR A 506 12.35 -4.16 -18.35
C THR A 506 11.49 -5.40 -18.10
N ASP A 507 11.73 -6.06 -16.97
CA ASP A 507 11.13 -7.35 -16.63
C ASP A 507 10.71 -7.38 -15.15
N MET A 508 9.66 -8.14 -14.83
CA MET A 508 9.35 -8.57 -13.45
C MET A 508 10.08 -9.87 -13.13
N MET A 509 10.03 -10.84 -14.05
CA MET A 509 10.69 -12.14 -13.98
C MET A 509 11.66 -12.30 -15.14
N PHE A 510 12.84 -12.87 -14.89
CA PHE A 510 13.87 -13.04 -15.91
C PHE A 510 14.72 -14.29 -15.65
N LEU A 511 15.48 -14.74 -16.66
CA LEU A 511 16.56 -15.69 -16.44
C LEU A 511 17.84 -14.94 -16.03
N PRO A 512 18.70 -15.49 -15.15
CA PRO A 512 19.95 -14.84 -14.78
C PRO A 512 20.85 -14.57 -16.00
N ASP A 513 21.62 -13.48 -15.95
CA ASP A 513 22.73 -13.27 -16.89
C ASP A 513 24.07 -13.79 -16.32
N VAL A 514 25.14 -13.70 -17.12
CA VAL A 514 26.48 -14.13 -16.71
C VAL A 514 27.02 -13.43 -15.46
N LYS A 515 26.61 -12.18 -15.19
CA LYS A 515 27.02 -11.41 -14.00
C LYS A 515 26.29 -11.90 -12.76
N GLN A 516 24.99 -12.12 -12.87
CA GLN A 516 24.16 -12.64 -11.78
C GLN A 516 24.58 -14.06 -11.41
N ILE A 517 24.89 -14.93 -12.37
CA ILE A 517 25.34 -16.29 -12.06
C ILE A 517 26.78 -16.34 -11.51
N ASN A 518 27.68 -15.43 -11.95
CA ASN A 518 28.98 -15.27 -11.33
C ASN A 518 28.86 -14.80 -9.87
N ALA A 519 27.90 -13.91 -9.55
CA ALA A 519 27.62 -13.51 -8.17
C ALA A 519 27.13 -14.70 -7.31
N VAL A 520 26.24 -15.54 -7.85
CA VAL A 520 25.80 -16.78 -7.18
C VAL A 520 27.00 -17.69 -6.86
N TYR A 521 27.93 -17.85 -7.82
CA TYR A 521 29.16 -18.63 -7.62
C TYR A 521 30.08 -18.02 -6.54
N ASN A 522 30.26 -16.70 -6.54
CA ASN A 522 31.08 -16.00 -5.54
C ASN A 522 30.48 -16.05 -4.13
N ASN A 523 29.15 -16.21 -4.01
CA ASN A 523 28.43 -16.38 -2.74
C ASN A 523 28.37 -17.85 -2.26
N SER A 524 29.19 -18.74 -2.82
CA SER A 524 29.23 -20.18 -2.50
C SER A 524 29.49 -20.51 -1.02
N GLU A 525 30.20 -19.66 -0.28
CA GLU A 525 30.42 -19.84 1.16
C GLU A 525 29.09 -19.90 1.94
N ILE A 526 28.08 -19.15 1.49
CA ILE A 526 26.75 -19.09 2.10
C ILE A 526 25.76 -20.03 1.40
N LEU A 527 25.81 -20.08 0.07
CA LEU A 527 24.85 -20.81 -0.75
C LEU A 527 25.15 -22.31 -0.84
N GLY A 528 26.39 -22.70 -0.59
CA GLY A 528 26.90 -24.06 -0.77
C GLY A 528 27.63 -24.23 -2.11
N ASP A 529 28.67 -25.07 -2.10
CA ASP A 529 29.47 -25.37 -3.28
C ASP A 529 28.61 -25.94 -4.41
N GLY A 530 28.74 -25.36 -5.61
CA GLY A 530 28.01 -25.82 -6.80
C GLY A 530 26.52 -25.45 -6.82
N TYR A 531 26.03 -24.57 -5.94
CA TYR A 531 24.63 -24.12 -5.92
C TYR A 531 24.21 -23.40 -7.23
N TYR A 532 25.14 -22.74 -7.89
CA TYR A 532 24.93 -22.10 -9.20
C TYR A 532 24.60 -23.11 -10.32
N ILE A 533 24.89 -24.40 -10.12
CA ILE A 533 24.51 -25.49 -11.01
C ILE A 533 23.10 -25.95 -10.63
N GLY A 534 22.17 -25.86 -11.58
CA GLY A 534 20.76 -26.17 -11.36
C GLY A 534 20.51 -27.64 -11.04
N GLU A 535 19.42 -27.89 -10.31
CA GLU A 535 18.88 -29.23 -10.02
C GLU A 535 17.38 -29.23 -10.32
N PRO A 536 16.83 -30.22 -11.04
CA PRO A 536 15.40 -30.26 -11.36
C PRO A 536 14.58 -30.68 -10.15
N THR A 537 13.41 -30.05 -9.99
CA THR A 537 12.39 -30.52 -9.06
C THR A 537 11.82 -31.87 -9.52
N ALA A 538 11.21 -32.61 -8.60
CA ALA A 538 10.50 -33.85 -8.95
C ALA A 538 9.37 -33.59 -9.97
N GLN A 539 8.66 -32.46 -9.87
CA GLN A 539 7.62 -32.10 -10.83
C GLN A 539 8.18 -31.72 -12.19
N CYS A 540 9.35 -31.06 -12.27
CA CYS A 540 10.05 -30.83 -13.53
C CYS A 540 10.34 -32.15 -14.25
N VAL A 541 10.86 -33.16 -13.54
CA VAL A 541 11.17 -34.48 -14.14
C VAL A 541 9.89 -35.22 -14.52
N ALA A 542 8.85 -35.17 -13.68
CA ALA A 542 7.61 -35.91 -13.90
C ALA A 542 6.77 -35.35 -15.06
N ASN A 543 6.82 -34.04 -15.28
CA ASN A 543 6.06 -33.35 -16.33
C ASN A 543 6.90 -33.07 -17.59
N SER A 544 8.15 -33.55 -17.67
CA SER A 544 8.93 -33.38 -18.89
C SER A 544 8.70 -34.51 -19.89
N GLU A 545 8.58 -34.13 -21.15
CA GLU A 545 8.51 -35.06 -22.29
C GLU A 545 9.90 -35.52 -22.74
N TYR A 546 10.95 -34.81 -22.32
CA TYR A 546 12.33 -35.21 -22.54
C TYR A 546 12.78 -36.18 -21.47
N THR A 547 13.22 -37.37 -21.88
CA THR A 547 13.73 -38.40 -20.97
C THR A 547 15.21 -38.65 -21.19
N ASP A 548 16.03 -38.47 -20.15
CA ASP A 548 17.44 -38.89 -20.11
C ASP A 548 17.74 -39.56 -18.76
N SER A 549 18.62 -40.57 -18.76
CA SER A 549 19.02 -41.28 -17.54
C SER A 549 19.68 -40.38 -16.47
N SER A 550 20.21 -39.24 -16.88
CA SER A 550 20.83 -38.24 -16.01
C SER A 550 19.86 -37.13 -15.57
N LEU A 551 18.70 -36.97 -16.23
CA LEU A 551 17.62 -36.10 -15.79
C LEU A 551 16.83 -36.78 -14.65
N GLY A 552 17.24 -36.51 -13.41
CA GLY A 552 16.66 -37.10 -12.21
C GLY A 552 16.61 -36.12 -11.04
N ASN A 553 15.70 -36.38 -10.10
CA ASN A 553 15.53 -35.54 -8.91
C ASN A 553 16.83 -35.46 -8.09
N GLY A 554 17.36 -34.25 -7.90
CA GLY A 554 18.62 -34.00 -7.20
C GLY A 554 19.90 -34.23 -8.02
N ASN A 555 19.80 -34.56 -9.31
CA ASN A 555 20.96 -34.54 -10.20
C ASN A 555 21.21 -33.12 -10.72
N LYS A 556 22.48 -32.77 -10.93
CA LYS A 556 22.82 -31.52 -11.61
C LYS A 556 22.33 -31.54 -13.05
N TRP A 557 21.78 -30.42 -13.52
CA TRP A 557 21.25 -30.27 -14.87
C TRP A 557 21.54 -28.89 -15.43
N CYS A 558 21.53 -28.79 -16.76
CA CYS A 558 21.77 -27.53 -17.45
C CYS A 558 20.61 -26.53 -17.25
N SER A 559 20.93 -25.24 -17.12
CA SER A 559 19.92 -24.18 -16.97
C SER A 559 20.23 -22.95 -17.82
N TRP A 560 19.21 -22.41 -18.49
CA TRP A 560 19.35 -21.26 -19.38
C TRP A 560 19.80 -19.99 -18.67
N LEU A 561 20.55 -19.15 -19.39
CA LEU A 561 20.84 -17.76 -19.06
C LEU A 561 20.21 -16.85 -20.13
N ARG A 562 19.90 -15.60 -19.78
CA ARG A 562 19.44 -14.60 -20.78
C ARG A 562 20.57 -13.97 -21.61
N THR A 563 21.83 -14.32 -21.32
CA THR A 563 22.98 -13.83 -22.09
C THR A 563 23.13 -14.63 -23.39
N PRO A 564 23.23 -13.97 -24.56
CA PRO A 564 23.47 -14.67 -25.81
C PRO A 564 24.91 -15.20 -25.91
N GLY A 565 25.11 -16.22 -26.73
CA GLY A 565 26.41 -16.53 -27.31
C GLY A 565 26.78 -15.43 -28.30
N THR A 566 28.06 -15.07 -28.37
CA THR A 566 28.56 -13.87 -29.10
C THR A 566 29.51 -14.21 -30.24
N GLU A 567 29.48 -15.46 -30.72
CA GLU A 567 30.32 -15.95 -31.82
C GLU A 567 29.46 -16.72 -32.85
N GLY A 568 28.20 -16.32 -33.05
CA GLY A 568 27.18 -17.18 -33.67
C GLY A 568 26.13 -16.48 -34.51
N ALA A 569 25.28 -17.28 -35.16
CA ALA A 569 24.24 -16.82 -36.08
C ALA A 569 22.98 -16.19 -35.42
N GLY A 570 23.11 -15.65 -34.20
CA GLY A 570 21.97 -15.13 -33.44
C GLY A 570 20.99 -16.18 -32.90
N THR A 571 21.39 -17.46 -32.86
CA THR A 571 20.59 -18.59 -32.37
C THR A 571 21.15 -19.21 -31.09
N ALA A 572 22.43 -18.96 -30.78
CA ALA A 572 23.12 -19.62 -29.69
C ALA A 572 22.84 -18.93 -28.36
N GLY A 573 22.06 -19.55 -27.47
CA GLY A 573 21.87 -19.11 -26.09
C GLY A 573 22.97 -19.66 -25.15
N ARG A 574 23.30 -18.93 -24.07
CA ARG A 574 24.19 -19.45 -23.02
C ARG A 574 23.43 -20.16 -21.91
N TYR A 575 24.10 -21.11 -21.27
CA TYR A 575 23.57 -21.86 -20.14
C TYR A 575 24.71 -22.29 -19.20
N VAL A 576 24.35 -22.62 -17.97
CA VAL A 576 25.24 -23.31 -17.03
C VAL A 576 25.13 -24.81 -17.32
N ASP A 577 26.24 -25.47 -17.61
CA ASP A 577 26.30 -26.92 -17.85
C ASP A 577 26.21 -27.71 -16.53
N TYR A 578 25.86 -29.00 -16.61
CA TYR A 578 25.81 -29.88 -15.43
C TYR A 578 27.18 -30.06 -14.73
N ASN A 579 28.28 -29.75 -15.42
CA ASN A 579 29.64 -29.70 -14.86
C ASN A 579 30.04 -28.33 -14.28
N GLY A 580 29.17 -27.32 -14.37
CA GLY A 580 29.39 -25.98 -13.81
C GLY A 580 30.20 -25.01 -14.68
N THR A 581 30.42 -25.31 -15.95
CA THR A 581 30.93 -24.35 -16.95
C THR A 581 29.79 -23.53 -17.55
N VAL A 582 30.07 -22.31 -17.99
CA VAL A 582 29.09 -21.46 -18.68
C VAL A 582 29.33 -21.54 -20.18
N ILE A 583 28.57 -22.37 -20.88
CA ILE A 583 28.80 -22.66 -22.30
C ILE A 583 27.71 -22.06 -23.18
N SER A 584 28.01 -21.96 -24.46
CA SER A 584 27.06 -21.62 -25.52
C SER A 584 26.81 -22.84 -26.39
N HIS A 585 25.60 -22.99 -26.92
CA HIS A 585 25.35 -23.97 -27.97
C HIS A 585 26.23 -23.68 -29.20
N GLY A 586 26.62 -24.73 -29.93
CA GLY A 586 27.43 -24.59 -31.14
C GLY A 586 26.60 -24.00 -32.29
N TYR A 587 27.29 -23.47 -33.31
CA TYR A 587 26.73 -22.70 -34.44
C TYR A 587 25.56 -23.39 -35.21
N TYR A 588 25.29 -24.68 -34.99
CA TYR A 588 24.19 -25.43 -35.62
C TYR A 588 23.60 -26.55 -34.73
N SER A 589 23.85 -26.55 -33.41
CA SER A 589 23.42 -27.68 -32.57
C SER A 589 21.98 -27.50 -32.10
N THR A 590 21.05 -28.22 -32.74
CA THR A 590 19.66 -28.34 -32.29
C THR A 590 19.50 -29.26 -31.09
N ASP A 591 20.50 -30.11 -30.82
CA ASP A 591 20.36 -31.31 -29.98
C ASP A 591 20.00 -31.08 -28.50
N TRP A 592 19.89 -29.83 -28.04
CA TRP A 592 19.73 -29.51 -26.61
C TRP A 592 18.89 -28.26 -26.29
N ILE A 593 18.17 -27.68 -27.26
CA ILE A 593 17.47 -26.39 -27.06
C ILE A 593 16.18 -26.56 -26.22
N GLY A 594 15.46 -27.67 -26.35
CA GLY A 594 14.20 -27.93 -25.62
C GLY A 594 14.35 -28.62 -24.25
N CYS A 595 15.57 -28.99 -23.84
CA CYS A 595 15.81 -29.79 -22.64
C CYS A 595 16.60 -29.06 -21.55
N ASN A 596 16.85 -27.76 -21.72
CA ASN A 596 17.51 -26.93 -20.71
C ASN A 596 16.49 -26.46 -19.66
N GLY A 597 16.94 -26.39 -18.41
CA GLY A 597 16.12 -26.02 -17.27
C GLY A 597 15.83 -24.53 -17.17
N ILE A 598 14.60 -24.21 -16.76
CA ILE A 598 14.17 -22.85 -16.40
C ILE A 598 14.36 -22.67 -14.90
N ARG A 599 15.25 -21.74 -14.54
CA ARG A 599 15.49 -21.30 -13.17
C ARG A 599 15.25 -19.79 -13.11
N PRO A 600 13.97 -19.36 -13.05
CA PRO A 600 13.65 -17.93 -13.09
C PRO A 600 14.18 -17.21 -11.86
N ALA A 601 14.36 -15.90 -12.02
CA ALA A 601 14.77 -14.98 -10.98
C ALA A 601 13.96 -13.66 -11.06
N PHE A 602 13.89 -12.97 -9.92
CA PHE A 602 13.33 -11.62 -9.81
C PHE A 602 14.02 -10.86 -8.67
N TYR A 603 13.83 -9.54 -8.59
CA TYR A 603 14.24 -8.77 -7.41
C TYR A 603 13.08 -8.59 -6.46
N LEU A 604 13.28 -8.88 -5.18
CA LEU A 604 12.26 -8.67 -4.16
C LEU A 604 12.07 -7.17 -3.92
N ASN A 605 10.84 -6.69 -4.00
CA ASN A 605 10.50 -5.30 -3.75
C ASN A 605 10.43 -5.05 -2.24
N ILE A 606 11.57 -4.79 -1.61
CA ILE A 606 11.64 -4.59 -0.15
C ILE A 606 10.80 -3.41 0.36
N GLU A 607 10.44 -2.47 -0.53
CA GLU A 607 9.59 -1.32 -0.17
C GLU A 607 8.12 -1.72 0.03
N THR A 608 7.68 -2.79 -0.62
CA THR A 608 6.28 -3.25 -0.57
C THR A 608 6.15 -4.64 0.01
N ALA A 609 7.16 -5.50 -0.08
CA ALA A 609 7.10 -6.88 0.38
C ALA A 609 7.12 -6.96 1.91
N SER A 610 6.33 -7.87 2.46
CA SER A 610 6.36 -8.24 3.88
C SER A 610 6.36 -9.75 4.05
N VAL A 611 7.10 -10.21 5.04
CA VAL A 611 7.01 -11.57 5.52
C VAL A 611 5.71 -11.69 6.30
N ILE A 612 4.87 -12.65 5.93
CA ILE A 612 3.62 -12.98 6.63
C ILE A 612 3.84 -14.10 7.65
N SER A 613 4.76 -15.01 7.34
CA SER A 613 5.14 -16.14 8.21
C SER A 613 6.47 -16.75 7.78
N GLY A 614 7.01 -17.63 8.61
CA GLY A 614 8.22 -18.40 8.33
C GLY A 614 9.51 -17.73 8.84
N SER A 615 10.57 -18.52 8.95
CA SER A 615 11.89 -18.12 9.46
C SER A 615 12.96 -17.90 8.37
N GLY A 616 12.57 -18.14 7.12
CA GLY A 616 13.43 -18.00 5.94
C GLY A 616 14.47 -19.12 5.81
N THR A 617 14.22 -20.28 6.41
CA THR A 617 15.01 -21.49 6.21
C THR A 617 14.41 -22.33 5.09
N GLU A 618 15.13 -23.31 4.55
CA GLU A 618 14.60 -24.18 3.47
C GLU A 618 13.33 -24.93 3.93
N ASP A 619 13.33 -25.45 5.17
CA ASP A 619 12.21 -26.18 5.76
C ASP A 619 11.05 -25.27 6.23
N ASP A 620 11.32 -23.98 6.42
CA ASP A 620 10.36 -22.98 6.90
C ASP A 620 10.64 -21.62 6.21
N PRO A 621 10.34 -21.53 4.91
CA PRO A 621 10.64 -20.34 4.11
C PRO A 621 9.76 -19.17 4.51
N TYR A 622 10.23 -17.95 4.24
CA TYR A 622 9.39 -16.78 4.38
C TYR A 622 8.24 -16.86 3.38
N VAL A 623 7.01 -16.88 3.87
CA VAL A 623 5.85 -16.62 3.02
C VAL A 623 5.75 -15.11 2.89
N VAL A 624 5.84 -14.60 1.67
CA VAL A 624 5.91 -13.16 1.42
C VAL A 624 4.67 -12.70 0.67
N ASN A 625 4.17 -11.53 1.04
CA ASN A 625 3.11 -10.82 0.35
C ASN A 625 3.32 -9.32 0.55
N ALA A 626 2.85 -8.47 -0.35
CA ALA A 626 3.04 -7.04 -0.19
C ALA A 626 2.28 -6.49 1.04
N VAL A 627 2.99 -5.80 1.95
CA VAL A 627 2.42 -4.84 2.89
C VAL A 627 2.43 -3.47 2.23
N PHE A 628 1.24 -2.95 1.98
CA PHE A 628 1.03 -1.65 1.39
C PHE A 628 1.33 -0.55 2.42
N ALA A 629 2.61 -0.27 2.67
CA ALA A 629 3.03 0.93 3.37
C ALA A 629 2.78 2.15 2.45
N ASN A 630 1.74 2.93 2.78
CA ASN A 630 1.28 4.18 2.15
C ASN A 630 0.16 4.11 1.10
N TRP A 631 -0.68 3.08 1.10
CA TRP A 631 -2.02 3.22 0.51
C TRP A 631 -3.09 2.84 1.54
N LYS A 632 -3.86 3.85 1.98
CA LYS A 632 -5.27 3.64 2.30
C LYS A 632 -5.88 3.02 1.03
N GLN A 633 -6.18 1.73 1.02
CA GLN A 633 -6.99 1.16 -0.06
C GLN A 633 -7.82 0.00 0.45
N SER A 634 -9.07 0.33 0.76
CA SER A 634 -10.18 -0.60 0.80
C SER A 634 -10.53 -1.00 -0.64
N VAL A 635 -10.30 -2.26 -1.03
CA VAL A 635 -10.80 -2.78 -2.31
C VAL A 635 -12.19 -3.37 -2.06
N ILE A 636 -13.20 -2.78 -2.71
CA ILE A 636 -14.56 -3.34 -2.77
C ILE A 636 -14.57 -4.51 -3.76
N ASN A 637 -15.07 -5.67 -3.35
CA ASN A 637 -15.14 -6.87 -4.18
C ASN A 637 -16.46 -6.96 -4.95
N VAL A 638 -16.49 -7.75 -6.04
CA VAL A 638 -17.75 -8.08 -6.73
C VAL A 638 -18.73 -8.67 -5.73
N GLY A 639 -19.94 -8.10 -5.68
CA GLY A 639 -20.99 -8.45 -4.74
C GLY A 639 -21.10 -7.53 -3.53
N GLU A 640 -20.07 -6.74 -3.22
CA GLU A 640 -20.07 -5.84 -2.07
C GLU A 640 -20.75 -4.48 -2.37
N TYR A 641 -21.18 -3.82 -1.30
CA TYR A 641 -22.02 -2.63 -1.37
C TYR A 641 -21.34 -1.35 -0.87
N LEU A 642 -21.67 -0.24 -1.51
CA LEU A 642 -21.28 1.14 -1.20
C LEU A 642 -22.53 2.01 -1.18
N GLN A 643 -22.65 2.90 -0.21
CA GLN A 643 -23.72 3.88 -0.10
C GLN A 643 -23.13 5.28 -0.26
N MET A 644 -23.61 6.02 -1.26
CA MET A 644 -23.24 7.42 -1.49
C MET A 644 -24.25 8.12 -2.39
N GLY A 645 -24.38 9.43 -2.21
CA GLY A 645 -25.38 10.26 -2.87
C GLY A 645 -26.81 9.98 -2.38
N THR A 646 -27.73 10.84 -2.76
CA THR A 646 -29.17 10.69 -2.44
C THR A 646 -30.04 10.88 -3.67
N TYR A 647 -31.25 10.32 -3.69
CA TYR A 647 -32.25 10.64 -4.70
C TYR A 647 -33.66 10.47 -4.13
N TYR A 648 -34.57 11.40 -4.43
CA TYR A 648 -35.87 11.53 -3.75
C TYR A 648 -35.77 11.54 -2.21
N GLY A 649 -34.67 12.07 -1.68
CA GLY A 649 -34.44 12.18 -0.23
C GLY A 649 -33.91 10.92 0.45
N GLU A 650 -33.68 9.83 -0.29
CA GLU A 650 -33.13 8.59 0.25
C GLU A 650 -31.69 8.34 -0.24
N PRO A 651 -30.83 7.68 0.55
CA PRO A 651 -29.51 7.25 0.11
C PRO A 651 -29.57 6.28 -1.07
N ILE A 652 -28.61 6.38 -1.98
CA ILE A 652 -28.46 5.41 -3.07
C ILE A 652 -27.48 4.33 -2.63
N LEU A 653 -27.90 3.07 -2.79
CA LEU A 653 -27.06 1.91 -2.60
C LEU A 653 -26.48 1.46 -3.95
N TRP A 654 -25.19 1.20 -3.97
CA TRP A 654 -24.41 0.78 -5.12
C TRP A 654 -23.78 -0.57 -4.83
N ARG A 655 -23.81 -1.48 -5.79
CA ARG A 655 -23.16 -2.79 -5.69
C ARG A 655 -22.02 -2.88 -6.70
N CYS A 656 -20.88 -3.42 -6.29
CA CYS A 656 -19.82 -3.75 -7.23
C CYS A 656 -20.27 -4.96 -8.04
N VAL A 657 -20.47 -4.78 -9.34
CA VAL A 657 -21.04 -5.82 -10.22
C VAL A 657 -20.00 -6.46 -11.14
N ASP A 658 -18.88 -5.78 -11.34
CA ASP A 658 -17.74 -6.26 -12.09
C ASP A 658 -16.48 -5.49 -11.70
N ILE A 659 -15.32 -6.04 -12.02
CA ILE A 659 -14.03 -5.35 -11.89
C ILE A 659 -13.28 -5.54 -13.21
N ASP A 660 -13.17 -4.47 -13.99
CA ASP A 660 -12.49 -4.46 -15.28
C ASP A 660 -11.30 -3.47 -15.28
N GLU A 661 -10.73 -3.20 -16.45
CA GLU A 661 -9.63 -2.24 -16.65
C GLU A 661 -9.90 -0.82 -16.14
N ASN A 662 -11.17 -0.41 -16.03
CA ASN A 662 -11.55 0.88 -15.49
C ASN A 662 -11.68 0.87 -13.97
N GLY A 663 -11.71 -0.30 -13.32
CA GLY A 663 -11.79 -0.48 -11.87
C GLY A 663 -13.11 -1.16 -11.44
N PRO A 664 -13.49 -1.05 -10.16
CA PRO A 664 -14.77 -1.58 -9.68
C PRO A 664 -15.95 -0.86 -10.34
N LEU A 665 -16.73 -1.59 -11.15
CA LEU A 665 -17.97 -1.10 -11.75
C LEU A 665 -19.08 -1.13 -10.70
N MET A 666 -19.55 0.05 -10.32
CA MET A 666 -20.59 0.25 -9.33
C MET A 666 -21.91 0.51 -10.03
N LEU A 667 -22.90 -0.36 -9.82
CA LEU A 667 -24.25 -0.21 -10.34
C LEU A 667 -25.21 0.12 -9.20
N SER A 668 -26.14 1.05 -9.41
CA SER A 668 -27.21 1.27 -8.43
C SER A 668 -27.97 -0.04 -8.21
N ASP A 669 -28.04 -0.49 -6.96
CA ASP A 669 -28.60 -1.79 -6.60
C ASP A 669 -30.03 -1.95 -7.15
N LYS A 670 -30.82 -0.88 -7.07
CA LYS A 670 -32.22 -0.81 -7.50
C LYS A 670 -32.47 0.35 -8.46
N ILE A 671 -33.57 0.29 -9.20
CA ILE A 671 -34.06 1.36 -10.08
C ILE A 671 -34.47 2.57 -9.23
N ILE A 672 -33.82 3.71 -9.49
CA ILE A 672 -33.99 4.92 -8.68
C ILE A 672 -35.15 5.81 -9.16
N CYS A 673 -35.48 5.78 -10.46
CA CYS A 673 -36.60 6.52 -11.04
C CYS A 673 -37.01 5.99 -12.43
N LEU A 674 -38.12 6.48 -12.96
CA LEU A 674 -38.48 6.34 -14.37
C LEU A 674 -38.31 7.67 -15.09
N LYS A 675 -37.61 7.66 -16.24
CA LYS A 675 -37.34 8.85 -17.06
C LYS A 675 -37.21 8.45 -18.52
N VAL A 676 -37.54 9.37 -19.41
CA VAL A 676 -37.20 9.22 -20.83
C VAL A 676 -35.70 9.30 -21.03
N PHE A 677 -35.20 8.56 -22.04
CA PHE A 677 -33.79 8.60 -22.42
C PHE A 677 -33.45 9.93 -23.10
N ASP A 678 -34.27 10.33 -24.07
CA ASP A 678 -34.13 11.58 -24.82
C ASP A 678 -35.51 12.13 -25.22
N ALA A 679 -35.64 13.44 -25.22
CA ALA A 679 -36.89 14.14 -25.50
C ALA A 679 -37.13 14.25 -27.01
N SER A 680 -38.39 14.11 -27.41
CA SER A 680 -38.82 14.46 -28.75
C SER A 680 -38.69 15.98 -28.99
N GLY A 681 -38.67 16.43 -30.22
CA GLY A 681 -38.67 17.85 -30.54
C GLY A 681 -38.21 18.13 -31.97
N THR A 682 -38.53 19.34 -32.44
CA THR A 682 -38.19 19.78 -33.80
C THR A 682 -36.92 20.63 -33.84
N ASN A 683 -36.20 20.80 -32.72
CA ASN A 683 -34.91 21.50 -32.72
C ASN A 683 -33.88 20.63 -33.45
N THR A 684 -33.13 21.23 -34.38
CA THR A 684 -32.15 20.53 -35.23
C THR A 684 -30.72 20.64 -34.66
N SER A 685 -30.59 20.83 -33.36
CA SER A 685 -29.29 20.87 -32.68
C SER A 685 -28.84 19.44 -32.34
N GLY A 686 -27.54 19.21 -32.19
CA GLY A 686 -27.00 17.90 -31.82
C GLY A 686 -27.47 16.77 -32.76
N SER A 687 -27.80 15.62 -32.19
CA SER A 687 -28.25 14.40 -32.89
C SER A 687 -29.59 14.56 -33.59
N HIS A 688 -30.47 15.47 -33.17
CA HIS A 688 -31.72 15.77 -33.87
C HIS A 688 -31.51 16.51 -35.20
N GLY A 689 -30.31 17.07 -35.41
CA GLY A 689 -29.87 17.65 -36.68
C GLY A 689 -29.04 16.72 -37.57
N ARG A 690 -28.74 15.50 -37.13
CA ARG A 690 -27.89 14.54 -37.86
C ARG A 690 -28.71 13.64 -38.79
N GLY A 691 -28.15 13.30 -39.95
CA GLY A 691 -28.81 12.52 -41.02
C GLY A 691 -28.92 13.28 -42.35
N TYR A 692 -28.81 12.55 -43.48
CA TYR A 692 -28.78 13.15 -44.83
C TYR A 692 -30.10 13.83 -45.23
N TYR A 693 -31.24 13.40 -44.67
CA TYR A 693 -32.52 14.07 -44.78
C TYR A 693 -33.24 14.15 -43.44
N ILE A 694 -33.35 15.36 -42.89
CA ILE A 694 -34.36 15.71 -41.89
C ILE A 694 -35.82 15.38 -42.34
N TYR A 695 -36.00 15.08 -43.64
CA TYR A 695 -37.27 14.77 -44.29
C TYR A 695 -37.46 13.28 -44.61
N ASP A 696 -36.54 12.39 -44.21
CA ASP A 696 -36.76 10.95 -44.32
C ASP A 696 -37.52 10.40 -43.11
N VAL A 697 -37.94 9.13 -43.20
CA VAL A 697 -38.77 8.48 -42.19
C VAL A 697 -38.03 8.36 -40.85
N GLN A 698 -36.72 8.13 -40.86
CA GLN A 698 -35.91 7.96 -39.64
C GLN A 698 -35.71 9.31 -38.92
N GLY A 699 -35.34 10.37 -39.66
CA GLY A 699 -35.25 11.73 -39.12
C GLY A 699 -36.58 12.27 -38.59
N PHE A 700 -37.69 11.96 -39.27
CA PHE A 700 -39.04 12.28 -38.78
C PHE A 700 -39.35 11.59 -37.44
N PHE A 701 -39.03 10.29 -37.33
CA PHE A 701 -39.29 9.57 -36.09
C PHE A 701 -38.33 9.95 -34.96
N ARG A 702 -37.08 10.30 -35.23
CA ARG A 702 -36.14 10.87 -34.24
C ARG A 702 -36.68 12.15 -33.61
N GLN A 703 -37.20 13.07 -34.43
CA GLN A 703 -37.85 14.28 -33.89
C GLN A 703 -39.13 13.96 -33.12
N LYS A 704 -39.86 12.92 -33.54
CA LYS A 704 -41.12 12.56 -32.90
C LYS A 704 -40.94 11.78 -31.59
N HIS A 705 -39.84 11.04 -31.44
CA HIS A 705 -39.65 10.04 -30.40
C HIS A 705 -38.33 10.17 -29.63
N GLY A 706 -37.53 11.20 -29.89
CA GLY A 706 -36.20 11.35 -29.30
C GLY A 706 -35.12 10.61 -30.08
N SER A 707 -33.87 10.87 -29.70
CA SER A 707 -32.68 10.25 -30.28
C SER A 707 -32.17 9.12 -29.39
N ASN A 708 -31.68 8.03 -30.00
CA ASN A 708 -31.00 6.96 -29.25
C ASN A 708 -29.50 7.23 -29.01
N TYR A 709 -29.02 8.39 -29.43
CA TYR A 709 -27.61 8.77 -29.36
C TYR A 709 -27.20 9.22 -27.96
N TRP A 710 -26.41 8.40 -27.27
CA TRP A 710 -26.03 8.64 -25.88
C TRP A 710 -25.31 9.97 -25.64
N ALA A 711 -24.36 10.36 -26.51
CA ALA A 711 -23.41 11.44 -26.22
C ALA A 711 -24.06 12.83 -26.03
N ASP A 712 -25.23 13.08 -26.61
CA ASP A 712 -26.00 14.31 -26.38
C ASP A 712 -27.41 14.11 -25.81
N SER A 713 -27.75 12.87 -25.43
CA SER A 713 -29.04 12.53 -24.83
C SER A 713 -29.35 13.33 -23.56
N ASN A 714 -30.63 13.63 -23.33
CA ASN A 714 -31.05 14.26 -22.09
C ASN A 714 -30.64 13.44 -20.85
N MET A 715 -30.72 12.11 -20.89
CA MET A 715 -30.31 11.24 -19.80
C MET A 715 -28.85 11.45 -19.41
N ARG A 716 -27.93 11.47 -20.39
CA ARG A 716 -26.50 11.70 -20.14
C ARG A 716 -26.25 13.09 -19.58
N CYS A 717 -26.88 14.12 -20.17
CA CYS A 717 -26.79 15.50 -19.69
C CYS A 717 -27.23 15.62 -18.23
N TRP A 718 -28.32 14.95 -17.86
CA TRP A 718 -28.81 14.95 -16.48
C TRP A 718 -27.88 14.18 -15.54
N LEU A 719 -27.45 12.96 -15.90
CA LEU A 719 -26.58 12.11 -15.08
C LEU A 719 -25.23 12.75 -14.77
N ASN A 720 -24.69 13.57 -15.67
CA ASN A 720 -23.37 14.21 -15.53
C ASN A 720 -23.44 15.70 -15.16
N SER A 721 -24.59 16.21 -14.72
CA SER A 721 -24.75 17.63 -14.41
C SER A 721 -24.73 17.93 -12.90
N LEU A 722 -24.01 19.00 -12.53
CA LEU A 722 -24.03 19.66 -11.22
C LEU A 722 -24.88 20.93 -11.22
N SER A 723 -25.63 21.18 -12.30
CA SER A 723 -26.43 22.39 -12.45
C SER A 723 -27.65 22.34 -11.53
N SER A 724 -27.98 23.50 -10.96
CA SER A 724 -29.23 23.68 -10.21
C SER A 724 -30.46 23.48 -11.09
N ALA A 725 -31.60 23.21 -10.45
CA ALA A 725 -32.89 22.99 -11.09
C ALA A 725 -33.19 24.02 -12.20
N GLY A 726 -33.51 23.52 -13.39
CA GLY A 726 -33.81 24.34 -14.58
C GLY A 726 -32.60 24.89 -15.35
N ASN A 727 -31.37 24.62 -14.89
CA ASN A 727 -30.14 25.12 -15.53
C ASN A 727 -29.29 24.00 -16.18
N VAL A 728 -29.80 22.77 -16.26
CA VAL A 728 -29.09 21.68 -16.95
C VAL A 728 -29.00 22.01 -18.44
N ASN A 729 -27.79 21.93 -19.00
CA ASN A 729 -27.58 22.14 -20.42
C ASN A 729 -27.95 20.90 -21.22
N TRP A 730 -28.98 21.01 -22.06
CA TRP A 730 -29.47 19.92 -22.90
C TRP A 730 -28.77 19.93 -24.25
N ALA A 731 -27.78 19.05 -24.43
CA ALA A 731 -26.90 19.05 -25.60
C ALA A 731 -27.63 18.73 -26.92
N CYS A 732 -28.68 17.90 -26.88
CA CYS A 732 -29.57 17.65 -28.01
C CYS A 732 -30.42 18.87 -28.41
N GLY A 733 -30.49 19.91 -27.56
CA GLY A 733 -31.24 21.14 -27.80
C GLY A 733 -32.74 21.06 -27.52
N ASN A 734 -33.28 19.89 -27.17
CA ASN A 734 -34.67 19.70 -26.74
C ASN A 734 -34.70 19.42 -25.23
N PRO A 735 -35.29 20.29 -24.38
CA PRO A 735 -35.45 19.99 -22.97
C PRO A 735 -36.50 18.89 -22.76
N PRO A 736 -36.35 18.01 -21.75
CA PRO A 736 -37.31 16.95 -21.43
C PRO A 736 -38.51 17.51 -20.65
N ASP A 737 -39.21 18.45 -21.27
CA ASP A 737 -40.40 19.11 -20.75
C ASP A 737 -41.68 18.29 -21.04
N ARG A 738 -42.82 18.74 -20.52
CA ARG A 738 -44.09 18.00 -20.60
C ARG A 738 -44.65 17.85 -22.01
N GLU A 739 -44.24 18.69 -22.96
CA GLU A 739 -44.69 18.62 -24.35
C GLU A 739 -43.88 17.60 -25.16
N HIS A 740 -42.68 17.27 -24.68
CA HIS A 740 -41.67 16.51 -25.43
C HIS A 740 -41.37 15.12 -24.87
N VAL A 741 -41.95 14.74 -23.73
CA VAL A 741 -41.70 13.43 -23.09
C VAL A 741 -43.00 12.70 -22.74
N SER A 742 -42.95 11.37 -22.72
CA SER A 742 -44.05 10.59 -22.13
C SER A 742 -43.94 10.54 -20.60
N TYR A 743 -45.09 10.60 -19.93
CA TYR A 743 -45.23 10.61 -18.47
C TYR A 743 -44.65 11.87 -17.79
N LYS A 744 -43.44 11.82 -17.21
CA LYS A 744 -42.93 12.83 -16.27
C LYS A 744 -41.75 13.61 -16.87
N ALA A 745 -41.95 14.91 -17.05
CA ALA A 745 -40.91 15.87 -17.39
C ALA A 745 -39.87 16.03 -16.28
N TYR A 746 -38.62 16.30 -16.66
CA TYR A 746 -37.52 16.55 -15.72
C TYR A 746 -36.60 17.70 -16.15
N ASP A 747 -37.05 18.54 -17.09
CA ASP A 747 -36.40 19.79 -17.50
C ASP A 747 -36.13 20.75 -16.33
N ASN A 748 -36.98 20.72 -15.31
CA ASN A 748 -36.87 21.53 -14.10
C ASN A 748 -36.18 20.82 -12.93
N GLU A 749 -35.72 19.58 -13.10
CA GLU A 749 -34.93 18.91 -12.07
C GLU A 749 -33.48 19.42 -12.07
N ALA A 750 -32.83 19.38 -10.91
CA ALA A 750 -31.38 19.60 -10.84
C ALA A 750 -30.64 18.43 -11.48
N GLY A 751 -29.41 18.66 -11.93
CA GLY A 751 -28.54 17.60 -12.43
C GLY A 751 -28.31 16.51 -11.37
N PHE A 752 -28.14 15.27 -11.79
CA PHE A 752 -28.07 14.12 -10.88
C PHE A 752 -26.94 14.21 -9.86
N LEU A 753 -25.77 14.72 -10.28
CA LEU A 753 -24.58 14.86 -9.44
C LEU A 753 -24.77 15.89 -8.31
N THR A 754 -25.78 16.77 -8.37
CA THR A 754 -26.08 17.72 -7.27
C THR A 754 -26.48 17.02 -5.98
N ASN A 755 -26.84 15.75 -6.04
CA ASN A 755 -27.20 14.96 -4.87
C ASN A 755 -26.01 14.23 -4.22
N PHE A 756 -24.78 14.50 -4.67
CA PHE A 756 -23.53 13.95 -4.13
C PHE A 756 -22.72 15.08 -3.51
N SER A 757 -22.03 14.77 -2.41
CA SER A 757 -21.03 15.64 -1.83
C SER A 757 -19.72 15.62 -2.65
N LYS A 758 -18.87 16.63 -2.43
CA LYS A 758 -17.56 16.73 -3.10
C LYS A 758 -16.66 15.52 -2.84
N GLY A 759 -16.67 14.96 -1.63
CA GLY A 759 -15.88 13.78 -1.29
C GLY A 759 -16.37 12.52 -2.00
N GLU A 760 -17.68 12.36 -2.16
CA GLU A 760 -18.27 11.27 -2.93
C GLU A 760 -17.96 11.41 -4.43
N LEU A 761 -18.06 12.62 -5.00
CA LEU A 761 -17.70 12.86 -6.40
C LEU A 761 -16.22 12.55 -6.69
N ASN A 762 -15.32 12.91 -5.77
CA ASN A 762 -13.90 12.58 -5.90
C ASN A 762 -13.65 11.07 -5.94
N SER A 763 -14.50 10.27 -5.31
CA SER A 763 -14.39 8.81 -5.33
C SER A 763 -14.89 8.17 -6.62
N ILE A 764 -15.46 8.94 -7.54
CA ILE A 764 -15.89 8.46 -8.85
C ILE A 764 -14.79 8.72 -9.88
N LYS A 765 -14.46 7.69 -10.67
CA LYS A 765 -13.53 7.79 -11.79
C LYS A 765 -14.27 8.28 -13.03
N GLN A 766 -13.77 9.37 -13.62
CA GLN A 766 -14.17 9.76 -14.96
C GLN A 766 -13.56 8.77 -15.97
N VAL A 767 -14.39 8.24 -16.86
CA VAL A 767 -13.99 7.20 -17.81
C VAL A 767 -14.40 7.58 -19.22
N THR A 768 -13.55 7.26 -20.20
CA THR A 768 -13.87 7.37 -21.62
C THR A 768 -14.18 5.98 -22.13
N GLN A 769 -15.41 5.77 -22.60
CA GLN A 769 -15.94 4.45 -22.95
C GLN A 769 -16.52 4.41 -24.35
N LYS A 770 -16.54 3.19 -24.92
CA LYS A 770 -17.21 2.87 -26.17
C LYS A 770 -18.71 3.13 -26.03
N SER A 771 -19.27 3.99 -26.86
CA SER A 771 -20.70 4.23 -26.99
C SER A 771 -21.18 3.75 -28.34
N LEU A 772 -22.10 2.78 -28.35
CA LEU A 772 -22.68 2.27 -29.60
C LEU A 772 -23.48 3.36 -30.29
N VAL A 773 -23.39 3.37 -31.62
CA VAL A 773 -24.02 4.36 -32.48
C VAL A 773 -24.88 3.63 -33.50
N ASP A 774 -26.04 4.19 -33.83
CA ASP A 774 -26.97 3.58 -34.79
C ASP A 774 -26.41 3.54 -36.23
N GLY A 775 -27.01 2.71 -37.10
CA GLY A 775 -26.54 2.52 -38.48
C GLY A 775 -26.71 3.73 -39.41
N TYR A 776 -27.45 4.77 -38.99
CA TYR A 776 -27.78 5.98 -39.75
C TYR A 776 -26.94 7.21 -39.36
N GLU A 777 -26.34 7.22 -38.17
CA GLU A 777 -25.45 8.30 -37.71
C GLU A 777 -24.18 8.49 -38.58
N TYR A 778 -23.82 7.50 -39.40
CA TYR A 778 -22.69 7.57 -40.34
C TYR A 778 -23.08 7.25 -41.80
N SER A 779 -24.32 7.48 -42.21
CA SER A 779 -24.64 7.38 -43.64
C SER A 779 -23.88 8.47 -44.40
N ASP A 780 -22.98 8.08 -45.30
CA ASP A 780 -22.41 9.02 -46.27
C ASP A 780 -23.53 9.62 -47.16
N SER A 781 -23.17 10.53 -48.06
CA SER A 781 -24.12 11.16 -48.99
C SER A 781 -24.86 10.20 -49.94
N SER A 782 -24.62 8.89 -49.82
CA SER A 782 -25.26 7.83 -50.60
C SER A 782 -26.32 7.00 -49.85
N ASN A 783 -26.61 7.32 -48.57
CA ASN A 783 -27.70 6.72 -47.78
C ASN A 783 -27.55 5.19 -47.55
N THR A 784 -26.30 4.71 -47.51
CA THR A 784 -25.99 3.30 -47.23
C THR A 784 -25.74 3.12 -45.73
N ILE A 785 -26.49 2.23 -45.09
CA ILE A 785 -26.31 1.86 -43.67
C ILE A 785 -24.91 1.27 -43.50
N ASN A 786 -24.17 1.69 -42.46
CA ASN A 786 -22.87 1.12 -42.12
C ASN A 786 -23.05 -0.38 -41.82
N PRO A 787 -22.45 -1.32 -42.58
CA PRO A 787 -22.67 -2.75 -42.37
C PRO A 787 -22.19 -3.27 -41.01
N ASP A 788 -21.35 -2.51 -40.32
CA ASP A 788 -20.73 -2.86 -39.04
C ASP A 788 -21.53 -2.32 -37.84
N TYR A 789 -22.86 -2.19 -37.94
CA TYR A 789 -23.70 -1.77 -36.82
C TYR A 789 -23.87 -2.88 -35.76
N TYR A 790 -24.21 -2.49 -34.53
CA TYR A 790 -24.51 -3.45 -33.45
C TYR A 790 -25.81 -4.22 -33.73
N ARG A 791 -25.76 -5.55 -33.74
CA ARG A 791 -26.94 -6.39 -33.96
C ARG A 791 -27.51 -6.76 -32.61
N LEU A 792 -28.71 -6.29 -32.33
CA LEU A 792 -29.38 -6.60 -31.09
C LEU A 792 -29.72 -8.09 -31.03
N GLU A 793 -29.08 -8.79 -30.11
CA GLU A 793 -29.46 -10.14 -29.70
C GLU A 793 -30.32 -10.05 -28.43
N HIS A 794 -31.38 -10.84 -28.37
CA HIS A 794 -32.32 -10.73 -27.26
C HIS A 794 -31.86 -11.50 -26.01
N GLU A 795 -31.10 -12.58 -26.16
CA GLU A 795 -30.59 -13.34 -25.02
C GLU A 795 -29.39 -12.64 -24.39
N ILE A 796 -29.45 -12.38 -23.08
CA ILE A 796 -28.43 -11.59 -22.38
C ILE A 796 -27.04 -12.23 -22.41
N ASP A 797 -26.94 -13.55 -22.50
CA ASP A 797 -25.67 -14.28 -22.62
C ASP A 797 -25.02 -14.10 -24.00
N ASN A 798 -25.83 -13.83 -25.04
CA ASN A 798 -25.40 -13.66 -26.42
C ASN A 798 -25.35 -12.19 -26.88
N VAL A 799 -25.77 -11.25 -26.04
CA VAL A 799 -25.91 -9.82 -26.37
C VAL A 799 -24.61 -9.12 -26.79
N VAL A 800 -23.44 -9.74 -26.57
CA VAL A 800 -22.13 -9.16 -26.90
C VAL A 800 -21.55 -9.62 -28.24
N GLN A 801 -22.25 -10.48 -28.99
CA GLN A 801 -21.69 -11.24 -30.12
C GLN A 801 -20.98 -10.39 -31.20
N ASN A 802 -21.48 -9.20 -31.53
CA ASN A 802 -20.80 -8.27 -32.44
C ASN A 802 -20.46 -6.92 -31.80
N TYR A 803 -20.50 -6.83 -30.47
CA TYR A 803 -20.28 -5.58 -29.75
C TYR A 803 -18.91 -4.97 -30.06
N ASP A 804 -17.83 -5.76 -30.02
CA ASP A 804 -16.46 -5.22 -30.17
C ASP A 804 -16.20 -4.66 -31.58
N THR A 805 -16.78 -5.28 -32.61
CA THR A 805 -16.69 -4.80 -34.01
C THR A 805 -17.74 -3.76 -34.36
N ALA A 806 -18.80 -3.62 -33.55
CA ALA A 806 -19.86 -2.69 -33.84
C ALA A 806 -19.36 -1.24 -33.83
N PHE A 807 -19.90 -0.46 -34.75
CA PHE A 807 -19.62 0.96 -34.89
C PHE A 807 -19.99 1.72 -33.61
N SER A 808 -19.10 2.63 -33.23
CA SER A 808 -19.17 3.33 -31.96
C SER A 808 -18.29 4.57 -31.96
N GLU A 809 -18.49 5.41 -30.96
CA GLU A 809 -17.61 6.51 -30.62
C GLU A 809 -17.11 6.39 -29.18
N GLN A 810 -16.23 7.31 -28.79
CA GLN A 810 -15.72 7.41 -27.42
C GLN A 810 -16.42 8.55 -26.69
N VAL A 811 -17.01 8.25 -25.54
CA VAL A 811 -17.74 9.23 -24.72
C VAL A 811 -17.15 9.22 -23.31
N THR A 812 -16.81 10.41 -22.81
CA THR A 812 -16.24 10.58 -21.47
C THR A 812 -17.32 10.94 -20.46
N ASP A 813 -17.53 10.09 -19.46
CA ASP A 813 -18.60 10.19 -18.47
C ASP A 813 -18.06 9.97 -17.04
N ILE A 814 -18.73 10.60 -16.07
CA ILE A 814 -18.55 10.33 -14.63
C ILE A 814 -19.64 9.34 -14.18
N MET A 815 -20.87 9.54 -14.64
CA MET A 815 -22.02 8.66 -14.40
C MET A 815 -22.68 8.29 -15.74
N PHE A 816 -23.08 7.04 -15.88
CA PHE A 816 -23.65 6.51 -17.13
C PHE A 816 -24.72 5.45 -16.87
N LEU A 817 -25.43 5.03 -17.91
CA LEU A 817 -26.19 3.78 -17.87
C LEU A 817 -25.32 2.63 -18.38
N PRO A 818 -25.44 1.40 -17.87
CA PRO A 818 -24.72 0.25 -18.43
C PRO A 818 -25.00 0.10 -19.92
N ASP A 819 -24.00 -0.34 -20.68
CA ASP A 819 -24.23 -0.87 -22.03
C ASP A 819 -24.49 -2.38 -22.00
N VAL A 820 -24.73 -2.95 -23.18
CA VAL A 820 -24.95 -4.39 -23.36
C VAL A 820 -23.77 -5.27 -22.91
N LYS A 821 -22.52 -4.78 -22.96
CA LYS A 821 -21.35 -5.54 -22.49
C LYS A 821 -21.27 -5.53 -20.97
N GLN A 822 -21.49 -4.37 -20.37
CA GLN A 822 -21.51 -4.20 -18.92
C GLN A 822 -22.64 -5.02 -18.28
N ILE A 823 -23.83 -5.06 -18.90
CA ILE A 823 -24.94 -5.87 -18.37
C ILE A 823 -24.74 -7.38 -18.58
N ASN A 824 -24.06 -7.80 -19.65
CA ASN A 824 -23.62 -9.18 -19.83
C ASN A 824 -22.60 -9.58 -18.74
N ALA A 825 -21.69 -8.69 -18.36
CA ALA A 825 -20.76 -8.93 -17.25
C ALA A 825 -21.52 -9.13 -15.91
N VAL A 826 -22.55 -8.31 -15.64
CA VAL A 826 -23.44 -8.53 -14.48
C VAL A 826 -24.08 -9.92 -14.51
N TYR A 827 -24.55 -10.37 -15.68
CA TYR A 827 -25.10 -11.72 -15.86
C TYR A 827 -24.05 -12.83 -15.65
N ASN A 828 -22.83 -12.63 -16.11
CA ASN A 828 -21.74 -13.60 -15.94
C ASN A 828 -21.31 -13.74 -14.47
N ASN A 829 -21.41 -12.66 -13.69
CA ASN A 829 -21.11 -12.64 -12.26
C ASN A 829 -22.28 -13.11 -11.37
N ARG A 830 -23.34 -13.69 -11.94
CA ARG A 830 -24.54 -14.16 -11.21
C ARG A 830 -24.28 -15.17 -10.09
N SER A 831 -23.18 -15.93 -10.16
CA SER A 831 -22.78 -16.85 -9.08
C SER A 831 -22.49 -16.12 -7.76
N VAL A 832 -22.10 -14.84 -7.85
CA VAL A 832 -21.82 -13.94 -6.72
C VAL A 832 -22.98 -12.97 -6.49
N LEU A 833 -23.55 -12.43 -7.57
CA LEU A 833 -24.58 -11.39 -7.50
C LEU A 833 -25.99 -11.92 -7.23
N GLY A 834 -26.24 -13.19 -7.53
CA GLY A 834 -27.57 -13.82 -7.54
C GLY A 834 -28.12 -13.92 -8.96
N ASP A 835 -28.84 -15.02 -9.22
CA ASP A 835 -29.28 -15.41 -10.57
C ASP A 835 -30.13 -14.34 -11.28
N ASP A 836 -30.90 -13.54 -10.55
CA ASP A 836 -31.84 -12.55 -11.12
C ASP A 836 -31.41 -11.09 -10.93
N TYR A 837 -30.16 -10.82 -10.51
CA TYR A 837 -29.72 -9.47 -10.11
C TYR A 837 -29.61 -8.48 -11.30
N TYR A 838 -29.34 -9.01 -12.49
CA TYR A 838 -29.31 -8.22 -13.73
C TYR A 838 -30.71 -7.67 -14.10
N LEU A 839 -31.78 -8.26 -13.56
CA LEU A 839 -33.14 -7.72 -13.65
C LEU A 839 -33.30 -6.54 -12.68
N GLY A 840 -33.77 -5.40 -13.17
CA GLY A 840 -33.95 -4.23 -12.32
C GLY A 840 -35.13 -4.36 -11.36
N GLU A 841 -34.99 -3.79 -10.15
CA GLU A 841 -36.06 -3.73 -9.15
C GLU A 841 -36.34 -2.28 -8.74
N PRO A 842 -37.58 -1.76 -8.81
CA PRO A 842 -37.92 -0.42 -8.35
C PRO A 842 -37.77 -0.24 -6.85
N THR A 843 -37.16 0.88 -6.45
CA THR A 843 -37.25 1.38 -5.07
C THR A 843 -38.66 1.83 -4.73
N ALA A 844 -39.00 1.85 -3.44
CA ALA A 844 -40.28 2.38 -2.98
C ALA A 844 -40.49 3.85 -3.38
N GLN A 845 -39.43 4.66 -3.33
CA GLN A 845 -39.52 6.07 -3.75
C GLN A 845 -39.69 6.24 -5.26
N CYS A 846 -39.07 5.39 -6.08
CA CYS A 846 -39.31 5.37 -7.52
C CYS A 846 -40.80 5.17 -7.82
N VAL A 847 -41.43 4.19 -7.18
CA VAL A 847 -42.87 3.91 -7.34
C VAL A 847 -43.73 5.07 -6.81
N ALA A 848 -43.42 5.60 -5.63
CA ALA A 848 -44.20 6.68 -5.01
C ALA A 848 -44.14 8.01 -5.78
N ASN A 849 -43.02 8.29 -6.45
CA ASN A 849 -42.80 9.54 -7.19
C ASN A 849 -43.07 9.41 -8.70
N SER A 850 -43.50 8.23 -9.15
CA SER A 850 -43.89 7.95 -10.52
C SER A 850 -45.37 8.29 -10.76
N ILE A 851 -45.68 8.77 -11.95
CA ILE A 851 -47.07 8.93 -12.43
C ILE A 851 -47.49 7.77 -13.34
N TYR A 852 -46.59 6.82 -13.59
CA TYR A 852 -46.84 5.63 -14.38
C TYR A 852 -47.67 4.63 -13.56
N THR A 853 -48.86 4.29 -14.06
CA THR A 853 -49.79 3.40 -13.36
C THR A 853 -49.89 2.05 -14.06
N ASN A 854 -49.09 1.08 -13.62
CA ASN A 854 -49.18 -0.32 -14.01
C ASN A 854 -49.13 -1.17 -12.74
N ILE A 855 -50.05 -2.13 -12.60
CA ILE A 855 -50.13 -2.97 -11.40
C ILE A 855 -48.87 -3.83 -11.17
N SER A 856 -48.13 -4.13 -12.24
CA SER A 856 -46.88 -4.89 -12.18
C SER A 856 -45.67 -4.02 -11.80
N PHE A 857 -45.79 -2.69 -11.86
CA PHE A 857 -44.75 -1.76 -11.41
C PHE A 857 -44.89 -1.53 -9.89
N ALA A 858 -44.19 -2.35 -9.12
CA ALA A 858 -44.23 -2.33 -7.66
C ALA A 858 -42.81 -2.42 -7.07
N ALA A 859 -42.64 -1.91 -5.84
CA ALA A 859 -41.36 -1.94 -5.15
C ALA A 859 -40.92 -3.39 -4.89
N GLY A 860 -39.67 -3.72 -5.24
CA GLY A 860 -39.13 -5.09 -5.16
C GLY A 860 -39.67 -6.06 -6.22
N GLY A 861 -40.52 -5.60 -7.16
CA GLY A 861 -40.87 -6.35 -8.36
C GLY A 861 -39.81 -6.19 -9.46
N LYS A 862 -39.70 -7.15 -10.38
CA LYS A 862 -38.81 -6.99 -11.54
C LYS A 862 -39.40 -5.98 -12.53
N TRP A 863 -38.56 -5.10 -13.08
CA TRP A 863 -38.97 -4.07 -14.01
C TRP A 863 -37.89 -3.77 -15.04
N GLU A 864 -38.30 -3.11 -16.12
CA GLU A 864 -37.49 -2.87 -17.30
C GLU A 864 -36.53 -1.70 -17.11
N THR A 865 -35.27 -1.83 -17.55
CA THR A 865 -34.23 -0.82 -17.30
C THR A 865 -33.47 -0.42 -18.55
N TRP A 866 -33.27 0.89 -18.72
CA TRP A 866 -32.51 1.43 -19.83
C TRP A 866 -31.05 0.96 -19.84
N LEU A 867 -30.53 0.76 -21.05
CA LEU A 867 -29.11 0.69 -21.36
C LEU A 867 -28.73 1.93 -22.19
N ARG A 868 -27.46 2.32 -22.19
CA ARG A 868 -26.98 3.39 -23.11
C ARG A 868 -26.71 2.92 -24.54
N SER A 869 -27.02 1.66 -24.85
CA SER A 869 -26.79 1.07 -26.16
C SER A 869 -27.88 1.47 -27.16
N ALA A 870 -27.47 2.01 -28.30
CA ALA A 870 -28.35 2.33 -29.41
C ALA A 870 -28.84 1.07 -30.14
N ASP A 871 -30.10 1.08 -30.58
CA ASP A 871 -30.58 0.18 -31.63
C ASP A 871 -30.01 0.62 -32.98
N ALA A 872 -29.48 -0.33 -33.75
CA ALA A 872 -28.91 -0.05 -35.05
C ALA A 872 -29.93 0.22 -36.16
N ASP A 873 -31.12 -0.39 -36.09
CA ASP A 873 -32.13 -0.36 -37.14
C ASP A 873 -33.03 0.90 -37.06
N TYR A 874 -33.09 1.51 -35.89
CA TYR A 874 -33.95 2.66 -35.61
C TYR A 874 -33.23 3.68 -34.74
N CYS A 875 -32.97 4.85 -35.30
CA CYS A 875 -32.22 5.93 -34.64
C CYS A 875 -32.91 6.64 -33.48
N PHE A 876 -34.09 6.14 -33.11
CA PHE A 876 -34.93 6.60 -32.02
C PHE A 876 -35.22 5.48 -31.01
N ASN A 877 -34.73 4.25 -31.25
CA ASN A 877 -34.87 3.14 -30.32
C ASN A 877 -33.62 2.95 -29.47
N VAL A 878 -33.81 2.80 -28.17
CA VAL A 878 -32.76 2.58 -27.17
C VAL A 878 -32.92 1.20 -26.56
N CYS A 879 -31.82 0.51 -26.30
CA CYS A 879 -31.84 -0.81 -25.69
C CYS A 879 -32.25 -0.76 -24.22
N PHE A 880 -32.93 -1.81 -23.75
CA PHE A 880 -33.30 -2.00 -22.36
C PHE A 880 -33.32 -3.50 -22.02
N VAL A 881 -33.15 -3.83 -20.74
CA VAL A 881 -33.38 -5.18 -20.21
C VAL A 881 -34.83 -5.27 -19.74
N ASP A 882 -35.56 -6.28 -20.20
CA ASP A 882 -36.95 -6.52 -19.79
C ASP A 882 -37.04 -7.28 -18.45
N TYR A 883 -38.25 -7.41 -17.92
CA TYR A 883 -38.49 -8.10 -16.64
C TYR A 883 -38.39 -9.64 -16.73
N PHE A 884 -38.12 -10.20 -17.92
CA PHE A 884 -37.80 -11.62 -18.15
C PHE A 884 -36.30 -11.86 -18.39
N GLY A 885 -35.50 -10.80 -18.48
CA GLY A 885 -34.06 -10.86 -18.67
C GLY A 885 -33.59 -10.86 -20.12
N TRP A 886 -34.47 -10.51 -21.05
CA TRP A 886 -34.14 -10.33 -22.46
C TRP A 886 -33.77 -8.87 -22.73
N VAL A 887 -32.93 -8.65 -23.74
CA VAL A 887 -32.55 -7.32 -24.20
C VAL A 887 -33.38 -6.95 -25.42
N TYR A 888 -34.15 -5.88 -25.31
CA TYR A 888 -35.02 -5.35 -26.36
C TYR A 888 -34.68 -3.88 -26.61
N SER A 889 -35.33 -3.27 -27.59
CA SER A 889 -35.24 -1.83 -27.84
C SER A 889 -36.64 -1.21 -27.91
N THR A 890 -36.75 0.06 -27.52
CA THR A 890 -37.99 0.85 -27.61
C THR A 890 -37.69 2.33 -27.80
N ILE A 891 -38.70 3.12 -28.13
CA ILE A 891 -38.59 4.55 -28.41
C ILE A 891 -37.97 5.35 -27.24
N ALA A 892 -37.07 6.28 -27.54
CA ALA A 892 -36.27 7.02 -26.55
C ALA A 892 -37.11 7.93 -25.62
N ASP A 893 -38.26 8.40 -26.10
CA ASP A 893 -39.22 9.22 -25.35
C ASP A 893 -40.16 8.40 -24.46
N ASP A 894 -39.95 7.09 -24.28
CA ASP A 894 -40.72 6.23 -23.35
C ASP A 894 -40.25 6.39 -21.90
N GLY A 895 -41.03 7.09 -21.08
CA GLY A 895 -40.72 7.36 -19.69
C GLY A 895 -41.15 6.26 -18.73
N SER A 896 -41.53 5.06 -19.23
CA SER A 896 -41.92 3.91 -18.40
C SER A 896 -40.74 3.03 -17.97
N ARG A 897 -39.54 3.30 -18.48
CA ARG A 897 -38.31 2.54 -18.23
C ARG A 897 -37.54 3.05 -17.03
N GLY A 898 -36.94 2.12 -16.31
CA GLY A 898 -36.15 2.37 -15.11
C GLY A 898 -34.74 2.88 -15.39
N VAL A 899 -34.29 3.82 -14.57
CA VAL A 899 -32.91 4.31 -14.55
C VAL A 899 -32.14 3.54 -13.47
N ARG A 900 -31.10 2.80 -13.87
CA ARG A 900 -30.07 2.23 -12.99
C ARG A 900 -28.70 2.82 -13.37
N PRO A 901 -28.30 3.95 -12.77
CA PRO A 901 -27.00 4.55 -13.08
C PRO A 901 -25.85 3.65 -12.63
N ALA A 902 -24.71 3.82 -13.28
CA ALA A 902 -23.46 3.17 -12.98
C ALA A 902 -22.28 4.15 -13.07
N PHE A 903 -21.20 3.83 -12.38
CA PHE A 903 -19.92 4.54 -12.44
C PHE A 903 -18.77 3.59 -12.10
N TYR A 904 -17.53 3.99 -12.37
CA TYR A 904 -16.35 3.28 -11.87
C TYR A 904 -15.83 3.94 -10.60
N LEU A 905 -15.64 3.17 -9.53
CA LEU A 905 -15.02 3.67 -8.31
C LEU A 905 -13.55 4.00 -8.59
N ASN A 906 -13.09 5.18 -8.17
CA ASN A 906 -11.68 5.54 -8.20
C ASN A 906 -11.00 5.04 -6.94
N PRO A 907 -10.21 3.94 -7.00
CA PRO A 907 -9.62 3.34 -5.81
C PRO A 907 -8.47 4.19 -5.24
N GLU A 908 -7.98 5.19 -5.98
CA GLU A 908 -6.92 6.11 -5.54
C GLU A 908 -7.45 7.21 -4.61
N THR A 909 -8.73 7.57 -4.78
CA THR A 909 -9.37 8.68 -4.05
C THR A 909 -10.52 8.23 -3.16
N ALA A 910 -11.06 7.02 -3.37
CA ALA A 910 -12.11 6.46 -2.54
C ALA A 910 -11.57 6.11 -1.14
N VAL A 911 -12.06 6.82 -0.14
CA VAL A 911 -11.78 6.56 1.28
C VAL A 911 -13.06 6.10 1.95
N PHE A 912 -13.15 4.80 2.24
CA PHE A 912 -14.29 4.28 2.99
C PHE A 912 -14.20 4.72 4.46
N THR A 913 -15.27 5.31 4.97
CA THR A 913 -15.39 5.84 6.34
C THR A 913 -16.08 4.90 7.30
N ASN A 914 -16.90 4.00 6.78
CA ASN A 914 -17.70 3.06 7.55
C ASN A 914 -18.20 1.94 6.63
N GLY A 915 -18.80 0.90 7.20
CA GLY A 915 -19.43 -0.19 6.47
C GLY A 915 -18.57 -1.43 6.29
N GLY A 916 -19.21 -2.56 6.03
CA GLY A 916 -18.57 -3.87 5.85
C GLY A 916 -18.85 -4.51 4.49
N GLY A 917 -19.25 -3.71 3.50
CA GLY A 917 -19.49 -4.18 2.14
C GLY A 917 -20.73 -5.06 1.96
N THR A 918 -21.64 -5.13 2.93
CA THR A 918 -22.89 -5.93 2.84
C THR A 918 -24.09 -5.02 2.52
N GLU A 919 -25.22 -5.56 2.06
CA GLU A 919 -26.41 -4.75 1.73
C GLU A 919 -26.92 -3.98 2.97
N GLU A 920 -26.95 -4.64 4.13
CA GLU A 920 -27.40 -4.06 5.40
C GLU A 920 -26.36 -3.14 6.07
N ASN A 921 -25.09 -3.28 5.70
CA ASN A 921 -23.98 -2.48 6.21
C ASN A 921 -23.00 -2.15 5.07
N PRO A 922 -23.41 -1.28 4.13
CA PRO A 922 -22.60 -0.93 2.98
C PRO A 922 -21.47 -0.01 3.38
N TYR A 923 -20.40 -0.02 2.59
CA TYR A 923 -19.35 0.99 2.72
C TYR A 923 -19.94 2.40 2.57
N THR A 924 -19.37 3.41 3.23
CA THR A 924 -19.67 4.83 3.01
C THR A 924 -18.40 5.58 2.69
N VAL A 925 -18.46 6.70 1.95
CA VAL A 925 -17.28 7.53 1.62
C VAL A 925 -17.37 8.88 2.33
N SER A 926 -16.25 9.41 2.87
CA SER A 926 -16.25 10.71 3.56
C SER A 926 -16.47 11.88 2.60
N ALA A 927 -17.30 12.83 3.02
CA ALA A 927 -17.38 14.19 2.47
C ALA A 927 -16.28 15.13 3.03
N GLU A 928 -15.14 14.62 3.51
CA GLU A 928 -14.19 15.44 4.27
C GLU A 928 -13.51 16.49 3.39
N THR A 929 -13.68 17.74 3.82
CA THR A 929 -12.89 18.91 3.45
C THR A 929 -11.46 18.72 3.95
N SER A 930 -10.68 17.85 3.32
CA SER A 930 -9.24 17.90 3.48
C SER A 930 -8.72 19.19 2.85
N ASN A 931 -7.76 19.84 3.51
CA ASN A 931 -7.14 21.13 3.19
C ASN A 931 -6.44 21.16 1.81
N TRP A 932 -7.20 21.02 0.72
CA TRP A 932 -6.69 21.12 -0.64
C TRP A 932 -6.70 22.58 -1.07
N ASN A 933 -5.54 23.22 -0.95
CA ASN A 933 -5.21 24.41 -1.74
C ASN A 933 -4.73 24.05 -3.16
N GLU A 934 -4.94 22.82 -3.67
CA GLU A 934 -4.37 22.37 -4.96
C GLU A 934 -5.46 22.06 -6.01
N GLY A 935 -6.48 22.91 -6.10
CA GLY A 935 -7.44 22.82 -7.20
C GLY A 935 -6.94 23.45 -8.50
N ILE A 936 -5.80 24.14 -8.50
CA ILE A 936 -5.21 24.81 -9.66
C ILE A 936 -3.69 24.73 -9.55
N SER A 937 -3.01 24.24 -10.57
CA SER A 937 -1.55 24.23 -10.69
C SER A 937 -1.11 25.15 -11.83
N ALA A 938 0.04 25.79 -11.70
CA ALA A 938 0.72 26.40 -12.83
C ALA A 938 2.20 26.05 -12.83
N GLU A 939 2.75 25.80 -14.00
CA GLU A 939 4.16 25.46 -14.18
C GLU A 939 4.74 26.23 -15.35
N ILE A 940 5.97 26.72 -15.22
CA ILE A 940 6.69 27.29 -16.37
C ILE A 940 7.31 26.15 -17.16
N LYS A 941 6.85 25.97 -18.39
CA LYS A 941 7.34 24.92 -19.29
C LYS A 941 8.57 25.37 -20.05
N GLU A 942 8.64 26.65 -20.41
CA GLU A 942 9.70 27.13 -21.30
C GLU A 942 10.01 28.62 -21.10
N ILE A 943 11.28 28.99 -21.28
CA ILE A 943 11.74 30.38 -21.36
C ILE A 943 12.65 30.52 -22.58
N GLN A 944 12.32 31.43 -23.50
CA GLN A 944 13.07 31.68 -24.74
C GLN A 944 13.39 33.17 -24.87
N GLU A 945 14.53 33.50 -25.47
CA GLU A 945 14.89 34.88 -25.83
C GLU A 945 14.41 35.19 -27.27
N GLU A 946 13.57 36.22 -27.43
CA GLU A 946 13.08 36.72 -28.71
C GLU A 946 13.05 38.26 -28.72
N ASP A 947 13.58 38.89 -29.78
CA ASP A 947 13.49 40.33 -30.08
C ASP A 947 13.70 41.26 -28.87
N GLU A 948 14.82 41.09 -28.16
CA GLU A 948 15.21 41.87 -26.96
C GLU A 948 14.32 41.63 -25.71
N SER A 949 13.61 40.51 -25.64
CA SER A 949 12.77 40.11 -24.51
C SER A 949 12.85 38.60 -24.21
N LEU A 950 12.48 38.21 -23.00
CA LEU A 950 12.28 36.81 -22.61
C LEU A 950 10.79 36.46 -22.72
N ILE A 951 10.48 35.45 -23.52
CA ILE A 951 9.15 34.84 -23.62
C ILE A 951 9.10 33.65 -22.67
N VAL A 952 8.20 33.70 -21.69
CA VAL A 952 7.98 32.67 -20.69
C VAL A 952 6.65 31.97 -20.99
N THR A 953 6.69 30.68 -21.28
CA THR A 953 5.50 29.85 -21.48
C THR A 953 5.16 29.13 -20.19
N ALA A 954 3.98 29.42 -19.64
CA ALA A 954 3.45 28.75 -18.46
C ALA A 954 2.21 27.93 -18.83
N GLU A 955 2.09 26.72 -18.32
CA GLU A 955 0.87 25.92 -18.39
C GLU A 955 0.11 25.99 -17.08
N ILE A 956 -1.21 26.15 -17.16
CA ILE A 956 -2.11 26.25 -16.02
C ILE A 956 -3.16 25.17 -16.14
N GLU A 957 -3.31 24.34 -15.11
CA GLU A 957 -4.34 23.30 -15.03
C GLU A 957 -5.29 23.59 -13.86
N SER A 958 -6.60 23.38 -14.08
CA SER A 958 -7.63 23.60 -13.05
C SER A 958 -8.54 22.38 -12.87
N PHE A 959 -8.79 22.06 -11.61
CA PHE A 959 -9.71 21.05 -11.09
C PHE A 959 -10.79 21.72 -10.21
N LEU A 960 -11.06 23.02 -10.40
CA LEU A 960 -12.10 23.76 -9.69
C LEU A 960 -13.27 24.09 -10.62
N GLU A 961 -14.44 23.53 -10.34
CA GLU A 961 -15.69 24.00 -10.92
C GLU A 961 -16.15 25.27 -10.19
N ASN A 962 -16.12 26.41 -10.88
CA ASN A 962 -16.59 27.77 -10.51
C ASN A 962 -15.52 28.87 -10.41
N ALA A 963 -14.27 28.64 -10.85
CA ALA A 963 -13.32 29.74 -11.02
C ALA A 963 -13.48 30.34 -12.43
N GLU A 964 -14.58 31.06 -12.70
CA GLU A 964 -14.83 31.60 -14.05
C GLU A 964 -13.72 32.57 -14.49
N ASN A 965 -13.04 33.24 -13.53
CA ASN A 965 -11.97 34.20 -13.80
C ASN A 965 -10.82 34.12 -12.77
N ALA A 966 -9.65 33.63 -13.19
CA ALA A 966 -8.41 33.75 -12.42
C ALA A 966 -7.45 34.78 -13.04
N LEU A 967 -6.68 35.48 -12.20
CA LEU A 967 -5.60 36.36 -12.63
C LEU A 967 -4.25 35.68 -12.44
N CYS A 968 -3.49 35.59 -13.53
CA CYS A 968 -2.11 35.17 -13.51
C CYS A 968 -1.19 36.40 -13.41
N PHE A 969 -0.39 36.45 -12.34
CA PHE A 969 0.61 37.49 -12.11
C PHE A 969 2.00 36.91 -12.26
N PHE A 970 2.80 37.52 -13.14
CA PHE A 970 4.21 37.21 -13.32
C PHE A 970 5.05 38.44 -13.00
N ALA A 971 5.94 38.34 -12.02
CA ALA A 971 6.83 39.40 -11.58
C ALA A 971 8.28 39.03 -11.90
N ALA A 972 9.01 39.92 -12.57
CA ALA A 972 10.41 39.75 -12.94
C ALA A 972 11.31 40.70 -12.14
N TYR A 973 12.47 40.22 -11.72
CA TYR A 973 13.42 40.92 -10.88
C TYR A 973 14.81 40.91 -11.52
N ASP A 974 15.57 41.99 -11.33
CA ASP A 974 16.97 42.07 -11.75
C ASP A 974 17.92 41.31 -10.79
N GLU A 975 19.21 41.28 -11.13
CA GLU A 975 20.28 40.64 -10.37
C GLU A 975 20.44 41.13 -8.91
N ASN A 976 19.91 42.32 -8.60
CA ASN A 976 19.93 42.90 -7.25
C ASN A 976 18.63 42.65 -6.49
N GLY A 977 17.71 41.83 -7.05
CA GLY A 977 16.41 41.52 -6.48
C GLY A 977 15.41 42.68 -6.59
N LYS A 978 15.66 43.69 -7.43
CA LYS A 978 14.72 44.78 -7.65
C LYS A 978 13.68 44.36 -8.68
N LEU A 979 12.41 44.58 -8.38
CA LEU A 979 11.30 44.34 -9.30
C LEU A 979 11.43 45.26 -10.53
N ILE A 980 11.49 44.67 -11.73
CA ILE A 980 11.66 45.38 -12.99
C ILE A 980 10.45 45.28 -13.92
N CYS A 981 9.63 44.22 -13.81
CA CYS A 981 8.39 44.08 -14.57
C CYS A 981 7.34 43.29 -13.79
N VAL A 982 6.07 43.64 -13.97
CA VAL A 982 4.93 42.80 -13.57
C VAL A 982 3.98 42.69 -14.76
N TYR A 983 3.71 41.46 -15.16
CA TYR A 983 2.74 41.10 -16.18
C TYR A 983 1.52 40.46 -15.51
N CYS A 984 0.33 40.82 -15.96
CA CYS A 984 -0.93 40.33 -15.41
C CYS A 984 -1.88 40.00 -16.56
N LYS A 985 -2.51 38.82 -16.51
CA LYS A 985 -3.43 38.35 -17.56
C LYS A 985 -4.56 37.52 -16.98
N ASP A 986 -5.77 37.75 -17.50
CA ASP A 986 -6.95 36.93 -17.20
C ASP A 986 -6.80 35.53 -17.81
N VAL A 987 -7.16 34.52 -17.02
CA VAL A 987 -7.15 33.11 -17.40
C VAL A 987 -8.58 32.57 -17.25
N PRO A 988 -9.28 32.28 -18.37
CA PRO A 988 -10.62 31.72 -18.33
C PRO A 988 -10.55 30.21 -18.05
N LEU A 989 -10.72 29.81 -16.79
CA LEU A 989 -10.68 28.39 -16.40
C LEU A 989 -12.03 27.73 -16.73
N LYS A 990 -12.20 27.31 -18.00
CA LYS A 990 -13.53 26.90 -18.51
C LYS A 990 -13.86 25.41 -18.43
N VAL A 991 -12.94 24.50 -18.10
CA VAL A 991 -13.24 23.05 -18.04
C VAL A 991 -12.28 22.34 -17.07
N PHE A 992 -12.81 21.39 -16.30
CA PHE A 992 -12.06 20.48 -15.44
C PHE A 992 -11.00 19.69 -16.25
N GLY A 993 -9.71 19.78 -15.87
CA GLY A 993 -8.66 18.93 -16.42
C GLY A 993 -8.07 19.31 -17.79
N ARG A 994 -8.21 20.56 -18.25
CA ARG A 994 -7.56 21.04 -19.50
C ARG A 994 -6.47 22.07 -19.19
N ALA A 995 -5.24 21.82 -19.64
CA ALA A 995 -4.13 22.76 -19.54
C ALA A 995 -4.29 23.94 -20.52
N GLU A 996 -4.20 25.18 -20.02
CA GLU A 996 -4.06 26.38 -20.87
C GLU A 996 -2.61 26.87 -20.87
N SER A 997 -2.02 27.04 -22.06
CA SER A 997 -0.67 27.61 -22.21
C SER A 997 -0.73 29.14 -22.33
N LEU A 998 -0.11 29.86 -21.40
CA LEU A 998 0.09 31.31 -21.44
C LEU A 998 1.51 31.67 -21.85
N LYS A 999 1.62 32.62 -22.79
CA LYS A 999 2.87 33.32 -23.08
C LYS A 999 2.94 34.64 -22.32
N LEU A 1000 4.00 34.82 -21.55
CA LEU A 1000 4.31 35.98 -20.71
C LEU A 1000 5.62 36.61 -21.21
N ILE A 1001 5.81 37.93 -21.01
CA ILE A 1001 6.97 38.65 -21.56
C ILE A 1001 7.72 39.36 -20.44
N ALA A 1002 9.05 39.20 -20.40
CA ALA A 1002 9.95 39.82 -19.43
C ALA A 1002 11.15 40.52 -20.11
N PRO A 1003 11.76 41.53 -19.49
CA PRO A 1003 13.01 42.13 -19.98
C PRO A 1003 14.20 41.16 -19.95
N LEU A 1004 15.18 41.31 -20.84
CA LEU A 1004 16.38 40.45 -20.88
C LEU A 1004 17.24 40.48 -19.61
N ASN A 1005 17.22 41.58 -18.85
CA ASN A 1005 17.98 41.69 -17.60
C ASN A 1005 17.24 41.06 -16.39
N THR A 1006 16.28 40.17 -16.64
CA THR A 1006 15.60 39.40 -15.59
C THR A 1006 16.52 38.31 -15.07
N ALA A 1007 16.88 38.38 -13.78
CA ALA A 1007 17.68 37.36 -13.09
C ALA A 1007 16.81 36.37 -12.30
N SER A 1008 15.62 36.78 -11.86
CA SER A 1008 14.67 35.90 -11.18
C SER A 1008 13.23 36.33 -11.40
N TYR A 1009 12.28 35.44 -11.14
CA TYR A 1009 10.86 35.71 -11.30
C TYR A 1009 10.01 35.12 -10.17
N LYS A 1010 8.75 35.59 -10.11
CA LYS A 1010 7.66 34.99 -9.32
C LYS A 1010 6.38 34.87 -10.14
N LEU A 1011 5.76 33.70 -10.12
CA LEU A 1011 4.46 33.43 -10.73
C LEU A 1011 3.41 33.17 -9.64
N MET A 1012 2.25 33.82 -9.75
CA MET A 1012 1.16 33.74 -8.78
C MET A 1012 -0.19 33.64 -9.50
N LEU A 1013 -1.09 32.85 -8.92
CA LEU A 1013 -2.49 32.76 -9.37
C LEU A 1013 -3.42 33.28 -8.29
N TRP A 1014 -4.31 34.18 -8.67
CA TRP A 1014 -5.27 34.82 -7.79
C TRP A 1014 -6.69 34.55 -8.28
N ASN A 1015 -7.56 34.08 -7.39
CA ASN A 1015 -8.98 33.94 -7.70
C ASN A 1015 -9.71 35.25 -7.39
N ASN A 1016 -10.31 35.87 -8.41
CA ASN A 1016 -11.04 37.11 -8.21
C ASN A 1016 -12.34 36.93 -7.43
N ASP A 1017 -13.01 35.79 -7.60
CA ASP A 1017 -14.32 35.51 -6.99
C ASP A 1017 -14.19 35.09 -5.53
N MET A 1018 -13.14 34.32 -5.19
CA MET A 1018 -12.85 33.91 -3.80
C MET A 1018 -11.99 34.90 -3.02
N GLN A 1019 -11.39 35.91 -3.68
CA GLN A 1019 -10.44 36.86 -3.09
C GLN A 1019 -9.28 36.21 -2.33
N THR A 1020 -8.76 35.11 -2.87
CA THR A 1020 -7.70 34.33 -2.24
C THR A 1020 -6.60 33.96 -3.24
N LEU A 1021 -5.40 33.77 -2.70
CA LEU A 1021 -4.26 33.24 -3.44
C LEU A 1021 -4.48 31.73 -3.64
N LEU A 1022 -4.45 31.28 -4.89
CA LEU A 1022 -4.78 29.90 -5.26
C LEU A 1022 -3.62 28.93 -5.08
N GLN A 1023 -2.38 29.43 -5.11
CA GLN A 1023 -1.16 28.63 -4.91
C GLN A 1023 -0.06 29.47 -4.23
N LYS A 1024 0.92 28.83 -3.59
CA LYS A 1024 2.12 29.54 -3.12
C LYS A 1024 2.88 30.12 -4.33
N PRO A 1025 3.48 31.33 -4.24
CA PRO A 1025 4.21 31.94 -5.35
C PRO A 1025 5.36 31.05 -5.82
N ILE A 1026 5.37 30.70 -7.09
CA ILE A 1026 6.44 29.91 -7.70
C ILE A 1026 7.58 30.85 -8.03
N SER A 1027 8.78 30.57 -7.54
CA SER A 1027 9.95 31.43 -7.76
C SER A 1027 11.02 30.65 -8.54
N GLY A 1028 11.72 31.31 -9.45
CA GLY A 1028 12.83 30.71 -10.19
C GLY A 1028 13.89 31.73 -10.57
N GLU A 1029 15.10 31.25 -10.80
CA GLU A 1029 16.23 32.03 -11.30
C GLU A 1029 16.42 31.78 -12.80
N ILE A 1030 16.71 32.83 -13.56
CA ILE A 1030 17.04 32.77 -14.99
C ILE A 1030 18.56 32.98 -15.07
N LYS A 1031 19.28 31.97 -15.55
CA LYS A 1031 20.75 32.01 -15.68
C LYS A 1031 21.21 32.78 -16.90
#